data_AF-A4HRM1-F1
#
_entry.id   AF-A4HRM1-F1
#
_cell.length_a   1.000
_cell.length_b   1.000
_cell.length_c   1.000
_cell.angle_alpha   90.00
_cell.angle_beta   90.00
_cell.angle_gamma   90.00
#
_symmetry.space_group_name_H-M   'P 1'
#
loop_
_entity.id
_entity.type
_entity.pdbx_description
1 polymer ?
#
loop_
_entity_poly.entity_id
_entity_poly.type
_entity_poly.pdbx_seq_one_letter_code
_entity_poly.pdbx_strand_id
1 'polypeptide(L)'
;MLCSPLRIGAGFLPSWTLHVVEKDCADCTDRQTHDSAVEGVELQPQHAVYATSSAPLGRVGPMLLAMTSVTDDVNVRTELPQWEWLRHVYGEGFPTAGGAGEGAAQPRTPYLAVMGIPSTDQPARAALREAQRRTWLTYQEVARTENHFDAALLALYVFAAVEPKVAPNASESSSASARNGTSAAEPRRGRLSALLPTTAEYKAATEALLAATAQAEGIDDLADEGIVQRRMELRRDWNIAAVEDTPCAEVVSRRVTVGAETSALSYLSGALSLPVTPAFTSPAEYVCHASSALWQEALTHRNVVWIDMMTDRRPTTNKKIGEDGKWGLPVEVGMSQKLILWLEYAYHAFKDVPFIIKGDDDAYVKVPQFLSDVRYVRNGVKRGRFPPPPPRHPVMTGAGGSPTTQAATPRRVVHNYDRLPVDRTKCFYWGSGRRMLGVRFNAGMLLMLHRRLAQVILEPPQSSSDADLRMLAVADYSNDRRSLYRQAGLHHEDVMIGVTLRNRYNRSMELCDDETIWYVKEGYDRFHDLHRGKLNTVTWSTVVAHRCRPADAYFLHYYFQNEYSASTVEIARGDDREELAIEAAAEWVAEQRNAFPDSVPGWDDLPSVLWTHGASAAPEYVVATGDDVAVYNYSYQYWRDSSTFVWNGYRSSR
;
A
#
# COMPACT_ATOMS: atom_id res chain seq x y z
N MET A 1 -48.47 6.43 -17.99
CA MET A 1 -47.42 6.22 -16.97
C MET A 1 -46.10 6.62 -17.59
N LEU A 2 -45.49 7.72 -17.17
CA LEU A 2 -44.13 8.07 -17.60
C LEU A 2 -43.19 7.14 -16.84
N CYS A 3 -42.66 6.10 -17.50
CA CYS A 3 -41.61 5.27 -16.93
C CYS A 3 -40.40 6.16 -16.64
N SER A 4 -40.05 6.33 -15.36
CA SER A 4 -38.78 6.95 -14.99
C SER A 4 -37.65 6.28 -15.75
N PRO A 5 -36.69 7.04 -16.33
CA PRO A 5 -35.63 6.46 -17.13
C PRO A 5 -34.83 5.45 -16.29
N LEU A 6 -34.69 4.23 -16.82
CA LEU A 6 -33.98 3.13 -16.14
C LEU A 6 -32.50 3.50 -15.97
N ARG A 7 -32.00 3.45 -14.74
CA ARG A 7 -30.57 3.63 -14.43
C ARG A 7 -29.80 2.36 -14.78
N ILE A 8 -28.65 2.52 -15.42
CA ILE A 8 -27.71 1.44 -15.67
C ILE A 8 -27.05 1.05 -14.34
N GLY A 9 -27.03 -0.25 -14.04
CA GLY A 9 -26.37 -0.76 -12.84
C GLY A 9 -24.84 -0.63 -12.93
N ALA A 10 -24.17 -0.43 -11.79
CA ALA A 10 -22.70 -0.26 -11.74
C ALA A 10 -21.92 -1.44 -12.35
N GLY A 11 -22.46 -2.65 -12.31
CA GLY A 11 -21.83 -3.85 -12.90
C GLY A 11 -21.83 -3.88 -14.42
N PHE A 12 -22.60 -3.01 -15.09
CA PHE A 12 -22.64 -2.89 -16.55
C PHE A 12 -21.68 -1.82 -17.10
N LEU A 13 -20.97 -1.12 -16.21
CA LEU A 13 -20.02 -0.07 -16.58
C LEU A 13 -18.60 -0.54 -16.27
N PRO A 14 -17.59 -0.07 -17.02
CA PRO A 14 -16.19 -0.18 -16.63
C PRO A 14 -15.99 0.31 -15.20
N SER A 15 -15.13 -0.39 -14.45
CA SER A 15 -14.74 0.04 -13.10
C SER A 15 -14.03 1.40 -13.09
N TRP A 16 -14.03 2.07 -11.93
CA TRP A 16 -13.33 3.35 -11.76
C TRP A 16 -11.81 3.24 -11.77
N THR A 17 -11.25 2.05 -11.53
CA THR A 17 -9.81 1.82 -11.59
C THR A 17 -9.29 1.89 -13.03
N LEU A 18 -10.20 1.84 -14.03
CA LEU A 18 -9.88 1.84 -15.45
C LEU A 18 -8.86 0.76 -15.82
N HIS A 19 -8.90 -0.37 -15.11
CA HIS A 19 -8.03 -1.50 -15.36
C HIS A 19 -8.59 -2.37 -16.48
N VAL A 20 -7.71 -2.91 -17.32
CA VAL A 20 -8.07 -3.80 -18.42
C VAL A 20 -7.48 -5.18 -18.16
N VAL A 21 -8.30 -6.21 -18.32
CA VAL A 21 -7.94 -7.62 -18.18
C VAL A 21 -7.69 -8.17 -19.58
N GLU A 22 -6.44 -8.55 -19.84
CA GLU A 22 -6.05 -9.19 -21.11
C GLU A 22 -6.53 -10.65 -21.13
N LYS A 23 -6.92 -11.12 -22.32
CA LYS A 23 -7.39 -12.49 -22.56
C LYS A 23 -6.43 -13.56 -22.03
N ASP A 24 -5.14 -13.35 -22.23
CA ASP A 24 -4.08 -14.31 -21.89
C ASP A 24 -3.39 -13.98 -20.55
N CYS A 25 -3.97 -13.11 -19.72
CA CYS A 25 -3.41 -12.79 -18.42
C CYS A 25 -3.60 -13.96 -17.45
N ALA A 26 -2.68 -14.94 -17.51
CA ALA A 26 -2.68 -16.14 -16.69
C ALA A 26 -2.68 -15.83 -15.19
N ASP A 27 -2.09 -14.70 -14.82
CA ASP A 27 -2.00 -14.23 -13.46
C ASP A 27 -3.26 -13.46 -13.03
N CYS A 28 -4.02 -12.87 -13.96
CA CYS A 28 -5.16 -12.02 -13.64
C CYS A 28 -6.26 -12.84 -12.99
N THR A 29 -6.54 -12.54 -11.73
CA THR A 29 -7.58 -13.26 -10.98
C THR A 29 -8.98 -12.94 -11.52
N ASP A 30 -9.15 -11.84 -12.25
CA ASP A 30 -10.44 -11.43 -12.81
C ASP A 30 -10.91 -12.22 -14.04
N ARG A 31 -10.36 -13.43 -14.24
CA ARG A 31 -10.72 -14.33 -15.33
C ARG A 31 -12.20 -14.66 -15.35
N GLN A 32 -12.85 -14.84 -14.20
CA GLN A 32 -14.30 -15.11 -14.16
C GLN A 32 -15.12 -13.95 -14.75
N THR A 33 -14.75 -12.71 -14.43
CA THR A 33 -15.40 -11.53 -15.00
C THR A 33 -15.07 -11.40 -16.46
N HIS A 34 -13.82 -11.60 -16.85
CA HIS A 34 -13.42 -11.62 -18.26
C HIS A 34 -14.27 -12.65 -19.02
N ASP A 35 -14.26 -13.91 -18.59
CA ASP A 35 -14.98 -15.02 -19.22
C ASP A 35 -16.49 -14.71 -19.34
N SER A 36 -17.08 -14.09 -18.31
CA SER A 36 -18.49 -13.67 -18.34
C SER A 36 -18.72 -12.48 -19.28
N ALA A 37 -17.80 -11.50 -19.32
CA ALA A 37 -17.91 -10.31 -20.16
C ALA A 37 -17.70 -10.61 -21.64
N VAL A 38 -17.01 -11.72 -21.96
CA VAL A 38 -16.70 -12.15 -23.33
C VAL A 38 -17.52 -13.37 -23.75
N GLU A 39 -18.45 -13.82 -22.90
CA GLU A 39 -19.33 -14.93 -23.20
C GLU A 39 -20.16 -14.61 -24.46
N GLY A 40 -19.98 -15.42 -25.51
CA GLY A 40 -20.64 -15.20 -26.81
C GLY A 40 -19.99 -14.15 -27.71
N VAL A 41 -18.85 -13.55 -27.31
CA VAL A 41 -18.09 -12.59 -28.12
C VAL A 41 -16.81 -13.24 -28.63
N GLU A 42 -16.64 -13.31 -29.95
CA GLU A 42 -15.38 -13.79 -30.54
C GLU A 42 -14.31 -12.70 -30.46
N LEU A 43 -13.60 -12.66 -29.33
CA LEU A 43 -12.48 -11.74 -29.15
C LEU A 43 -11.30 -12.16 -30.01
N GLN A 44 -10.80 -11.24 -30.85
CA GLN A 44 -9.50 -11.48 -31.47
C GLN A 44 -8.41 -11.56 -30.37
N PRO A 45 -7.34 -12.33 -30.59
CA PRO A 45 -6.38 -12.73 -29.56
C PRO A 45 -5.79 -11.59 -28.73
N GLN A 46 -5.74 -10.38 -29.28
CA GLN A 46 -5.08 -9.20 -28.72
C GLN A 46 -6.02 -8.23 -27.98
N HIS A 47 -7.29 -8.58 -27.76
CA HIS A 47 -8.24 -7.68 -27.09
C HIS A 47 -8.25 -7.86 -25.58
N ALA A 48 -8.41 -6.73 -24.89
CA ALA A 48 -8.49 -6.65 -23.44
C ALA A 48 -9.85 -6.03 -23.05
N VAL A 49 -10.42 -6.46 -21.92
CA VAL A 49 -11.74 -6.02 -21.44
C VAL A 49 -11.62 -5.29 -20.11
N TYR A 50 -12.42 -4.25 -19.87
CA TYR A 50 -12.39 -3.57 -18.58
C TYR A 50 -12.74 -4.51 -17.42
N ALA A 51 -11.97 -4.41 -16.33
CA ALA A 51 -12.31 -5.03 -15.07
C ALA A 51 -13.68 -4.50 -14.59
N THR A 52 -14.52 -5.40 -14.06
CA THR A 52 -15.82 -4.98 -13.53
C THR A 52 -15.72 -4.51 -12.10
N SER A 53 -16.70 -3.71 -11.70
CA SER A 53 -16.90 -3.39 -10.29
C SER A 53 -17.22 -4.64 -9.45
N SER A 54 -17.35 -5.86 -9.94
CA SER A 54 -17.53 -7.04 -9.07
C SER A 54 -16.22 -7.69 -8.63
N ALA A 55 -15.09 -7.21 -9.14
CA ALA A 55 -13.78 -7.83 -8.97
C ALA A 55 -12.81 -6.97 -8.17
N PRO A 56 -11.78 -7.57 -7.53
CA PRO A 56 -10.77 -6.81 -6.82
C PRO A 56 -10.10 -5.73 -7.67
N LEU A 57 -9.64 -6.09 -8.88
CA LEU A 57 -8.94 -5.16 -9.78
C LEU A 57 -9.82 -4.02 -10.28
N GLY A 58 -11.16 -4.17 -10.20
CA GLY A 58 -12.11 -3.10 -10.49
C GLY A 58 -12.50 -2.24 -9.29
N ARG A 59 -11.98 -2.53 -8.09
CA ARG A 59 -12.34 -1.79 -6.87
C ARG A 59 -11.17 -1.52 -5.92
N VAL A 60 -9.94 -1.87 -6.31
CA VAL A 60 -8.72 -1.49 -5.60
C VAL A 60 -7.83 -0.69 -6.54
N GLY A 61 -7.43 0.50 -6.12
CA GLY A 61 -6.60 1.36 -6.96
C GLY A 61 -6.16 2.65 -6.27
N PRO A 62 -5.46 3.53 -6.99
CA PRO A 62 -5.06 4.84 -6.48
C PRO A 62 -6.29 5.62 -6.05
N MET A 63 -6.26 6.20 -4.85
CA MET A 63 -7.42 6.95 -4.35
C MET A 63 -7.80 8.11 -5.28
N LEU A 64 -6.84 8.70 -6.00
CA LEU A 64 -7.11 9.71 -7.03
C LEU A 64 -8.12 9.24 -8.09
N LEU A 65 -8.05 7.98 -8.55
CA LEU A 65 -8.99 7.45 -9.54
C LEU A 65 -10.39 7.27 -8.93
N ALA A 66 -10.46 6.87 -7.65
CA ALA A 66 -11.72 6.80 -6.93
C ALA A 66 -12.36 8.20 -6.80
N MET A 67 -11.57 9.23 -6.45
CA MET A 67 -12.02 10.63 -6.40
C MET A 67 -12.52 11.10 -7.77
N THR A 68 -11.72 10.87 -8.83
CA THR A 68 -12.04 11.28 -10.20
C THR A 68 -13.31 10.59 -10.71
N SER A 69 -13.64 9.39 -10.22
CA SER A 69 -14.88 8.70 -10.60
C SER A 69 -16.14 9.43 -10.14
N VAL A 70 -16.07 10.28 -9.11
CA VAL A 70 -17.23 10.96 -8.53
C VAL A 70 -17.25 12.48 -8.75
N THR A 71 -16.09 13.15 -8.79
CA THR A 71 -16.01 14.62 -8.84
C THR A 71 -14.99 15.12 -9.87
N ASP A 72 -15.25 16.32 -10.43
CA ASP A 72 -14.30 17.07 -11.26
C ASP A 72 -13.59 18.18 -10.46
N ASP A 73 -13.95 18.39 -9.19
CA ASP A 73 -13.38 19.44 -8.35
C ASP A 73 -11.93 19.11 -7.93
N VAL A 74 -11.53 17.84 -8.05
CA VAL A 74 -10.12 17.40 -8.04
C VAL A 74 -9.65 17.32 -9.49
N ASN A 75 -8.77 18.24 -9.89
CA ASN A 75 -8.28 18.30 -11.26
C ASN A 75 -7.30 17.16 -11.54
N VAL A 76 -7.80 16.07 -12.13
CA VAL A 76 -6.99 14.88 -12.45
C VAL A 76 -5.84 15.18 -13.42
N ARG A 77 -5.97 16.18 -14.29
CA ARG A 77 -4.92 16.55 -15.24
C ARG A 77 -3.71 17.16 -14.54
N THR A 78 -3.94 17.91 -13.47
CA THR A 78 -2.85 18.45 -12.65
C THR A 78 -2.33 17.44 -11.65
N GLU A 79 -3.19 16.57 -11.11
CA GLU A 79 -2.81 15.64 -10.04
C GLU A 79 -2.14 14.36 -10.54
N LEU A 80 -2.66 13.71 -11.60
CA LEU A 80 -2.16 12.40 -12.05
C LEU A 80 -0.64 12.36 -12.32
N PRO A 81 -0.02 13.37 -12.97
CA PRO A 81 1.43 13.37 -13.20
C PRO A 81 2.26 13.39 -11.92
N GLN A 82 1.68 13.82 -10.79
CA GLN A 82 2.36 13.87 -9.50
C GLN A 82 2.30 12.52 -8.76
N TRP A 83 1.43 11.59 -9.18
CA TRP A 83 1.35 10.22 -8.64
C TRP A 83 2.41 9.33 -9.31
N GLU A 84 3.68 9.75 -9.22
CA GLU A 84 4.73 9.22 -10.10
C GLU A 84 4.99 7.72 -9.95
N TRP A 85 4.70 7.08 -8.81
CA TRP A 85 4.77 5.61 -8.68
C TRP A 85 3.89 4.88 -9.71
N LEU A 86 2.87 5.53 -10.28
CA LEU A 86 2.04 4.97 -11.34
C LEU A 86 2.77 4.75 -12.66
N ARG A 87 3.90 5.41 -12.94
CA ARG A 87 4.69 5.05 -14.14
C ARG A 87 5.32 3.65 -14.03
N HIS A 88 5.43 3.07 -12.82
CA HIS A 88 5.85 1.67 -12.66
C HIS A 88 4.69 0.70 -12.87
N VAL A 89 3.46 1.19 -12.76
CA VAL A 89 2.23 0.40 -12.93
C VAL A 89 1.79 0.38 -14.38
N TYR A 90 1.73 1.56 -15.01
CA TYR A 90 1.23 1.74 -16.38
C TYR A 90 2.34 1.79 -17.44
N GLY A 91 3.61 1.96 -17.03
CA GLY A 91 4.76 1.87 -17.92
C GLY A 91 5.02 3.14 -18.74
N GLU A 92 5.52 2.95 -19.96
CA GLU A 92 5.83 4.03 -20.90
C GLU A 92 4.56 4.77 -21.33
N GLY A 93 4.67 6.09 -21.51
CA GLY A 93 3.55 6.97 -21.84
C GLY A 93 2.79 7.55 -20.64
N PHE A 94 3.02 7.05 -19.42
CA PHE A 94 2.43 7.66 -18.24
C PHE A 94 2.98 9.08 -18.02
N PRO A 95 2.13 10.09 -17.75
CA PRO A 95 2.54 11.49 -17.68
C PRO A 95 3.50 11.78 -16.51
N THR A 96 4.40 12.72 -16.71
CA THR A 96 5.41 13.15 -15.72
C THR A 96 5.11 14.52 -15.15
N ALA A 97 5.43 14.71 -13.86
CA ALA A 97 5.34 16.02 -13.25
C ALA A 97 6.28 17.03 -13.96
N GLY A 98 5.78 18.25 -14.21
CA GLY A 98 6.55 19.33 -14.82
C GLY A 98 6.59 19.35 -16.36
N GLY A 99 5.87 18.45 -17.04
CA GLY A 99 5.69 18.52 -18.50
C GLY A 99 6.95 18.24 -19.31
N ALA A 100 7.97 17.62 -18.72
CA ALA A 100 9.10 17.09 -19.45
C ALA A 100 8.57 15.98 -20.37
N GLY A 101 8.51 16.25 -21.69
CA GLY A 101 7.96 15.32 -22.69
C GLY A 101 8.55 13.91 -22.56
N GLU A 102 7.80 12.90 -23.01
CA GLU A 102 8.03 11.45 -22.74
C GLU A 102 9.49 10.96 -22.86
N GLY A 103 10.30 11.56 -23.75
CA GLY A 103 11.72 11.23 -23.93
C GLY A 103 12.71 11.84 -22.91
N ALA A 104 12.26 12.71 -22.01
CA ALA A 104 13.11 13.42 -21.04
C ALA A 104 13.04 12.83 -19.61
N ALA A 105 12.12 11.90 -19.37
CA ALA A 105 11.92 11.34 -18.03
C ALA A 105 13.05 10.37 -17.68
N GLN A 106 13.74 10.60 -16.55
CA GLN A 106 14.88 9.77 -16.18
C GLN A 106 14.50 8.28 -15.98
N PRO A 107 15.43 7.34 -16.30
CA PRO A 107 15.25 5.93 -16.01
C PRO A 107 14.98 5.71 -14.52
N ARG A 108 13.90 4.98 -14.23
CA ARG A 108 13.45 4.75 -12.85
C ARG A 108 14.25 3.65 -12.19
N THR A 109 14.39 3.75 -10.88
CA THR A 109 14.88 2.61 -10.10
C THR A 109 13.79 1.55 -10.04
N PRO A 110 14.10 0.29 -10.35
CA PRO A 110 13.20 -0.81 -10.06
C PRO A 110 12.93 -0.88 -8.55
N TYR A 111 11.68 -1.01 -8.14
CA TYR A 111 11.38 -1.29 -6.74
C TYR A 111 11.88 -2.69 -6.38
N LEU A 112 12.64 -2.81 -5.29
CA LEU A 112 12.97 -4.09 -4.68
C LEU A 112 11.74 -4.68 -3.96
N ALA A 113 10.95 -3.80 -3.34
CA ALA A 113 9.74 -4.20 -2.64
C ALA A 113 8.67 -3.11 -2.69
N VAL A 114 7.41 -3.54 -2.66
CA VAL A 114 6.25 -2.67 -2.39
C VAL A 114 5.62 -3.07 -1.06
N MET A 115 5.28 -2.10 -0.24
CA MET A 115 4.74 -2.28 1.10
C MET A 115 3.35 -1.68 1.20
N GLY A 116 2.39 -2.50 1.61
CA GLY A 116 1.06 -2.07 1.98
C GLY A 116 1.03 -1.82 3.48
N ILE A 117 0.54 -0.65 3.86
CA ILE A 117 0.30 -0.29 5.26
C ILE A 117 -1.21 -0.16 5.46
N PRO A 118 -1.91 -1.25 5.85
CA PRO A 118 -3.31 -1.18 6.24
C PRO A 118 -3.51 -0.14 7.34
N SER A 119 -4.33 0.87 7.08
CA SER A 119 -4.69 1.90 8.07
C SER A 119 -6.18 2.19 8.01
N THR A 120 -6.67 2.96 8.98
CA THR A 120 -8.07 3.38 9.06
C THR A 120 -8.18 4.90 9.10
N ASP A 121 -9.28 5.41 8.57
CA ASP A 121 -9.58 6.84 8.54
C ASP A 121 -10.13 7.32 9.89
N GLN A 122 -9.22 7.49 10.85
CA GLN A 122 -9.55 7.98 12.18
C GLN A 122 -8.39 8.81 12.76
N PRO A 123 -8.67 9.81 13.64
CA PRO A 123 -7.66 10.76 14.11
C PRO A 123 -6.43 10.11 14.74
N ALA A 124 -6.62 9.07 15.57
CA ALA A 124 -5.53 8.37 16.24
C ALA A 124 -4.56 7.70 15.25
N ARG A 125 -5.04 7.21 14.10
CA ARG A 125 -4.18 6.61 13.07
C ARG A 125 -3.57 7.68 12.16
N ALA A 126 -4.24 8.80 11.92
CA ALA A 126 -3.67 9.91 11.16
C ALA A 126 -2.36 10.43 11.79
N ALA A 127 -2.31 10.58 13.11
CA ALA A 127 -1.10 10.98 13.82
C ALA A 127 0.05 9.96 13.67
N LEU A 128 -0.27 8.66 13.65
CA LEU A 128 0.73 7.61 13.42
C LEU A 128 1.29 7.67 12.00
N ARG A 129 0.43 7.81 10.99
CA ARG A 129 0.87 7.93 9.59
C ARG A 129 1.72 9.16 9.36
N GLU A 130 1.34 10.31 9.94
CA GLU A 130 2.17 11.51 9.88
C GLU A 130 3.54 11.28 10.55
N ALA A 131 3.57 10.63 11.71
CA ALA A 131 4.84 10.27 12.36
C ALA A 131 5.69 9.36 11.48
N GLN A 132 5.12 8.33 10.83
CA GLN A 132 5.85 7.47 9.89
C GLN A 132 6.42 8.27 8.70
N ARG A 133 5.61 9.18 8.10
CA ARG A 133 6.02 10.06 6.99
C ARG A 133 7.16 10.99 7.35
N ARG A 134 7.16 11.51 8.58
CA ARG A 134 8.18 12.41 9.11
C ARG A 134 9.45 11.70 9.60
N THR A 135 9.45 10.37 9.66
CA THR A 135 10.54 9.58 10.26
C THR A 135 11.06 8.53 9.30
N TRP A 136 10.75 7.24 9.49
CA TRP A 136 11.37 6.17 8.71
C TRP A 136 11.01 6.18 7.22
N LEU A 137 9.90 6.82 6.81
CA LEU A 137 9.62 7.02 5.39
C LEU A 137 10.53 8.07 4.73
N THR A 138 11.29 8.85 5.53
CA THR A 138 12.25 9.84 5.02
C THR A 138 13.58 9.21 4.61
N TYR A 139 13.84 7.95 4.95
CA TYR A 139 15.08 7.27 4.56
C TYR A 139 15.28 7.27 3.03
N GLN A 140 16.53 7.36 2.59
CA GLN A 140 16.95 7.58 1.21
C GLN A 140 16.35 6.54 0.25
N GLU A 141 16.25 5.29 0.71
CA GLU A 141 15.76 4.18 -0.11
C GLU A 141 14.23 4.02 -0.12
N VAL A 142 13.49 4.91 0.53
CA VAL A 142 12.01 4.93 0.51
C VAL A 142 11.50 5.88 -0.57
N ALA A 143 10.67 5.36 -1.47
CA ALA A 143 10.03 6.09 -2.54
C ALA A 143 8.83 6.87 -1.99
N ARG A 144 8.85 8.19 -2.16
CA ARG A 144 7.89 9.15 -1.60
C ARG A 144 7.73 10.36 -2.52
N THR A 145 6.82 11.26 -2.19
CA THR A 145 6.55 12.46 -3.01
C THR A 145 7.81 13.31 -3.22
N GLU A 146 8.61 13.52 -2.17
CA GLU A 146 9.78 14.41 -2.18
C GLU A 146 10.92 13.92 -3.07
N ASN A 147 10.97 12.63 -3.38
CA ASN A 147 11.94 12.04 -4.30
C ASN A 147 11.29 11.44 -5.55
N HIS A 148 10.10 11.95 -5.93
CA HIS A 148 9.40 11.52 -7.15
C HIS A 148 9.14 10.01 -7.21
N PHE A 149 8.96 9.39 -6.04
CA PHE A 149 8.81 7.96 -5.86
C PHE A 149 9.93 7.14 -6.53
N ASP A 150 11.15 7.66 -6.61
CA ASP A 150 12.31 7.00 -7.19
C ASP A 150 13.26 6.50 -6.08
N ALA A 151 12.97 5.31 -5.56
CA ALA A 151 13.81 4.60 -4.59
C ALA A 151 13.51 3.10 -4.60
N ALA A 152 14.07 2.30 -3.70
CA ALA A 152 13.96 0.83 -3.72
C ALA A 152 12.72 0.27 -3.01
N LEU A 153 12.18 0.98 -2.01
CA LEU A 153 10.99 0.57 -1.25
C LEU A 153 9.86 1.57 -1.48
N LEU A 154 8.75 1.13 -2.09
CA LEU A 154 7.54 1.93 -2.16
C LEU A 154 6.60 1.55 -1.01
N ALA A 155 6.22 2.51 -0.18
CA ALA A 155 5.23 2.32 0.87
C ALA A 155 3.91 3.02 0.53
N LEU A 156 2.82 2.26 0.46
CA LEU A 156 1.47 2.73 0.17
C LEU A 156 0.54 2.43 1.34
N TYR A 157 -0.21 3.44 1.78
CA TYR A 157 -1.27 3.25 2.76
C TYR A 157 -2.51 2.68 2.09
N VAL A 158 -3.11 1.67 2.71
CA VAL A 158 -4.26 0.93 2.17
C VAL A 158 -5.48 1.23 3.03
N PHE A 159 -6.46 1.92 2.44
CA PHE A 159 -7.68 2.34 3.12
C PHE A 159 -8.93 1.70 2.54
N ALA A 160 -9.93 1.53 3.41
CA ALA A 160 -11.30 1.30 3.05
C ALA A 160 -12.16 2.34 3.80
N ALA A 161 -13.41 2.51 3.42
CA ALA A 161 -14.29 3.40 4.15
C ALA A 161 -14.62 2.89 5.55
N VAL A 162 -14.78 3.79 6.51
CA VAL A 162 -15.24 3.42 7.85
C VAL A 162 -16.69 2.92 7.79
N GLU A 163 -16.93 1.75 8.39
CA GLU A 163 -18.27 1.18 8.51
C GLU A 163 -19.25 2.20 9.13
N PRO A 164 -20.39 2.49 8.48
CA PRO A 164 -21.40 3.40 9.01
C PRO A 164 -21.84 3.00 10.43
N LYS A 165 -22.15 3.98 11.29
CA LYS A 165 -22.74 3.65 12.59
C LYS A 165 -24.15 3.10 12.36
N VAL A 166 -24.46 1.95 12.93
CA VAL A 166 -25.84 1.43 12.93
C VAL A 166 -26.68 2.38 13.77
N ALA A 167 -27.76 2.92 13.19
CA ALA A 167 -28.69 3.77 13.93
C ALA A 167 -29.29 2.98 15.11
N PRO A 168 -29.54 3.59 16.28
CA PRO A 168 -29.87 2.86 17.51
C PRO A 168 -31.11 1.96 17.49
N ASN A 169 -31.89 1.92 16.40
CA ASN A 169 -33.14 1.16 16.28
C ASN A 169 -33.19 0.21 15.07
N ALA A 170 -32.06 -0.07 14.39
CA ALA A 170 -32.06 -1.07 13.32
C ALA A 170 -31.91 -2.48 13.92
N SER A 171 -32.95 -3.30 13.78
CA SER A 171 -32.92 -4.70 14.23
C SER A 171 -31.82 -5.49 13.53
N GLU A 172 -31.07 -6.30 14.29
CA GLU A 172 -29.93 -7.14 13.86
C GLU A 172 -30.24 -8.10 12.69
N SER A 173 -31.52 -8.34 12.38
CA SER A 173 -31.96 -9.16 11.25
C SER A 173 -31.85 -8.48 9.87
N SER A 174 -31.39 -7.24 9.80
CA SER A 174 -31.36 -6.45 8.56
C SER A 174 -29.96 -6.00 8.14
N SER A 175 -28.96 -6.88 8.15
CA SER A 175 -27.66 -6.60 7.51
C SER A 175 -27.78 -6.28 6.00
N ALA A 176 -28.88 -6.70 5.36
CA ALA A 176 -29.22 -6.30 3.99
C ALA A 176 -29.73 -4.84 3.85
N SER A 177 -30.19 -4.23 4.94
CA SER A 177 -30.76 -2.86 4.96
C SER A 177 -29.69 -1.77 4.84
N ALA A 178 -28.45 -2.04 5.25
CA ALA A 178 -27.37 -1.06 5.14
C ALA A 178 -27.03 -0.68 3.67
N ARG A 179 -27.39 -1.52 2.69
CA ARG A 179 -27.25 -1.19 1.26
C ARG A 179 -28.31 -0.21 0.75
N ASN A 180 -29.45 -0.10 1.43
CA ASN A 180 -30.46 0.90 1.15
C ASN A 180 -30.36 1.99 2.21
N GLY A 181 -29.54 3.01 1.97
CA GLY A 181 -29.32 4.14 2.88
C GLY A 181 -30.59 4.95 3.22
N THR A 182 -31.47 4.39 4.05
CA THR A 182 -32.71 5.00 4.51
C THR A 182 -32.78 5.10 6.03
N SER A 183 -31.67 5.52 6.66
CA SER A 183 -31.71 6.03 8.03
C SER A 183 -31.67 7.55 8.00
N ALA A 184 -32.76 8.18 8.42
CA ALA A 184 -32.98 9.63 8.39
C ALA A 184 -32.15 10.43 9.41
N ALA A 185 -31.05 9.88 9.92
CA ALA A 185 -30.26 10.48 11.02
C ALA A 185 -28.76 10.70 10.71
N GLU A 186 -28.27 10.39 9.50
CA GLU A 186 -26.96 10.88 9.03
C GLU A 186 -27.17 11.73 7.76
N PRO A 187 -26.94 13.05 7.81
CA PRO A 187 -27.07 13.89 6.64
C PRO A 187 -25.99 13.49 5.61
N ARG A 188 -26.42 13.17 4.38
CA ARG A 188 -25.61 13.23 3.16
C ARG A 188 -24.52 12.15 2.90
N ARG A 189 -24.68 10.90 3.33
CA ARG A 189 -24.02 9.74 2.63
C ARG A 189 -24.81 9.34 1.38
N GLY A 190 -24.98 10.32 0.49
CA GLY A 190 -25.91 10.30 -0.63
C GLY A 190 -25.59 9.23 -1.67
N ARG A 191 -26.64 8.48 -2.05
CA ARG A 191 -26.78 7.63 -3.24
C ARG A 191 -25.77 7.96 -4.35
N LEU A 192 -24.56 7.38 -4.34
CA LEU A 192 -23.67 7.47 -5.51
C LEU A 192 -24.27 6.75 -6.73
N SER A 193 -25.28 5.89 -6.51
CA SER A 193 -26.18 5.43 -7.56
C SER A 193 -26.91 6.55 -8.32
N ALA A 194 -26.99 7.76 -7.75
CA ALA A 194 -27.48 8.95 -8.44
C ALA A 194 -26.54 9.42 -9.56
N LEU A 195 -25.24 9.11 -9.49
CA LEU A 195 -24.26 9.40 -10.53
C LEU A 195 -24.36 8.43 -11.72
N LEU A 196 -24.92 7.23 -11.52
CA LEU A 196 -25.05 6.23 -12.59
C LEU A 196 -25.93 6.74 -13.74
N PRO A 197 -25.49 6.63 -15.00
CA PRO A 197 -26.22 7.09 -16.17
C PRO A 197 -27.55 6.34 -16.33
N THR A 198 -28.52 7.01 -16.93
CA THR A 198 -29.71 6.36 -17.46
C THR A 198 -29.37 5.67 -18.79
N THR A 199 -30.20 4.71 -19.19
CA THR A 199 -30.09 4.06 -20.50
C THR A 199 -30.10 5.06 -21.67
N ALA A 200 -30.89 6.14 -21.57
CA ALA A 200 -30.92 7.20 -22.56
C ALA A 200 -29.61 8.00 -22.62
N GLU A 201 -29.07 8.40 -21.46
CA GLU A 201 -27.78 9.12 -21.37
C GLU A 201 -26.62 8.27 -21.89
N TYR A 202 -26.60 6.97 -21.55
CA TYR A 202 -25.57 6.05 -22.02
C TYR A 202 -25.62 5.83 -23.53
N LYS A 203 -26.82 5.64 -24.07
CA LYS A 203 -27.03 5.53 -25.51
C LYS A 203 -26.56 6.79 -26.23
N ALA A 204 -26.99 7.97 -25.78
CA ALA A 204 -26.58 9.24 -26.38
C ALA A 204 -25.06 9.43 -26.35
N ALA A 205 -24.39 9.06 -25.25
CA ALA A 205 -22.94 9.14 -25.15
C ALA A 205 -22.21 8.17 -26.08
N THR A 206 -22.75 6.96 -26.24
CA THR A 206 -22.20 5.96 -27.16
C THR A 206 -22.34 6.44 -28.61
N GLU A 207 -23.50 6.97 -28.98
CA GLU A 207 -23.75 7.54 -30.31
C GLU A 207 -22.82 8.74 -30.59
N ALA A 208 -22.61 9.62 -29.60
CA ALA A 208 -21.68 10.74 -29.72
C ALA A 208 -20.22 10.29 -29.93
N LEU A 209 -19.76 9.26 -29.18
CA LEU A 209 -18.39 8.75 -29.33
C LEU A 209 -18.17 8.09 -30.70
N LEU A 210 -19.16 7.32 -31.19
CA LEU A 210 -19.15 6.71 -32.52
C LEU A 210 -19.15 7.78 -33.64
N ALA A 211 -19.96 8.82 -33.49
CA ALA A 211 -19.99 9.95 -34.42
C ALA A 211 -18.64 10.69 -34.47
N ALA A 212 -18.02 10.98 -33.32
CA ALA A 212 -16.70 11.59 -33.25
C ALA A 212 -15.61 10.72 -33.91
N THR A 213 -15.71 9.40 -33.78
CA THR A 213 -14.78 8.45 -34.42
C THR A 213 -14.96 8.47 -35.94
N ALA A 214 -16.20 8.47 -36.44
CA ALA A 214 -16.49 8.59 -37.87
C ALA A 214 -16.07 9.94 -38.47
N GLN A 215 -16.19 11.02 -37.70
CA GLN A 215 -15.68 12.35 -38.08
C GLN A 215 -14.16 12.37 -38.21
N ALA A 216 -13.43 11.75 -37.27
CA ALA A 216 -11.98 11.65 -37.36
C ALA A 216 -11.52 10.87 -38.60
N GLU A 217 -12.37 10.00 -39.15
CA GLU A 217 -12.17 9.28 -40.42
C GLU A 217 -12.64 10.06 -41.66
N GLY A 218 -13.08 11.31 -41.51
CA GLY A 218 -13.41 12.23 -42.61
C GLY A 218 -14.86 12.19 -43.09
N ILE A 219 -15.80 11.74 -42.26
CA ILE A 219 -17.24 11.68 -42.60
C ILE A 219 -18.02 12.76 -41.84
N ASP A 220 -18.34 13.87 -42.55
CA ASP A 220 -19.26 15.01 -42.26
C ASP A 220 -19.34 15.67 -40.85
N ASP A 221 -19.64 16.98 -40.86
CA ASP A 221 -19.86 17.85 -39.68
C ASP A 221 -21.12 17.45 -38.87
N LEU A 222 -21.04 16.37 -38.09
CA LEU A 222 -21.97 16.05 -37.01
C LEU A 222 -21.77 17.02 -35.83
N ALA A 223 -22.87 17.64 -35.39
CA ALA A 223 -22.87 18.61 -34.30
C ALA A 223 -22.44 17.96 -32.97
N ASP A 224 -21.59 18.66 -32.20
CA ASP A 224 -21.20 18.33 -30.82
C ASP A 224 -22.42 18.36 -29.87
N GLU A 225 -23.26 17.32 -29.90
CA GLU A 225 -24.33 17.17 -28.93
C GLU A 225 -23.75 16.74 -27.58
N GLY A 226 -23.63 17.71 -26.67
CA GLY A 226 -23.22 17.44 -25.29
C GLY A 226 -24.21 16.57 -24.53
N ILE A 227 -23.70 15.55 -23.84
CA ILE A 227 -24.46 14.67 -22.94
C ILE A 227 -24.63 15.29 -21.55
N VAL A 228 -25.63 14.84 -20.80
CA VAL A 228 -25.74 15.19 -19.39
C VAL A 228 -24.95 14.17 -18.56
N GLN A 229 -24.02 14.67 -17.76
CA GLN A 229 -23.28 13.89 -16.77
C GLN A 229 -23.56 14.42 -15.37
N ARG A 230 -23.64 13.51 -14.40
CA ARG A 230 -23.84 13.85 -12.98
C ARG A 230 -22.53 13.69 -12.22
N ARG A 231 -22.20 14.69 -11.41
CA ARG A 231 -20.93 14.81 -10.68
C ARG A 231 -21.21 15.25 -9.25
N MET A 232 -20.34 14.87 -8.33
CA MET A 232 -20.36 15.31 -6.93
C MET A 232 -19.59 16.63 -6.82
N GLU A 233 -20.22 17.67 -6.27
CA GLU A 233 -19.51 18.86 -5.82
C GLU A 233 -18.96 18.67 -4.41
N LEU A 234 -17.79 19.25 -4.16
CA LEU A 234 -17.16 19.25 -2.84
C LEU A 234 -17.56 20.49 -2.02
N ARG A 235 -17.58 20.34 -0.70
CA ARG A 235 -17.80 21.47 0.23
C ARG A 235 -16.67 22.48 0.07
N ARG A 236 -16.97 23.78 0.15
CA ARG A 236 -15.96 24.84 -0.05
C ARG A 236 -14.89 24.91 1.05
N ASP A 237 -15.18 24.39 2.23
CA ASP A 237 -14.37 24.49 3.44
C ASP A 237 -13.65 23.19 3.81
N TRP A 238 -13.66 22.17 2.94
CA TRP A 238 -12.98 20.91 3.19
C TRP A 238 -11.45 21.08 3.29
N ASN A 239 -10.85 20.58 4.36
CA ASN A 239 -9.43 20.75 4.65
C ASN A 239 -8.88 19.59 5.50
N ILE A 240 -7.55 19.58 5.72
CA ILE A 240 -6.85 18.46 6.35
C ILE A 240 -7.19 18.27 7.85
N ALA A 241 -7.72 19.31 8.52
CA ALA A 241 -8.12 19.21 9.92
C ALA A 241 -9.51 18.57 10.11
N ALA A 242 -10.32 18.46 9.04
CA ALA A 242 -11.65 17.86 9.08
C ALA A 242 -11.58 16.33 8.98
N VAL A 243 -11.23 15.70 10.11
CA VAL A 243 -10.94 14.26 10.26
C VAL A 243 -12.16 13.34 10.41
N GLU A 244 -13.36 13.89 10.60
CA GLU A 244 -14.60 13.09 10.71
C GLU A 244 -15.62 13.36 9.59
N ASP A 245 -15.41 14.42 8.81
CA ASP A 245 -16.37 14.89 7.83
C ASP A 245 -15.96 14.57 6.39
N THR A 246 -16.92 14.16 5.57
CA THR A 246 -16.71 14.00 4.12
C THR A 246 -16.55 15.33 3.38
N PRO A 247 -15.70 15.40 2.34
CA PRO A 247 -15.65 16.56 1.47
C PRO A 247 -16.83 16.62 0.50
N CYS A 248 -17.57 15.53 0.28
CA CYS A 248 -18.69 15.47 -0.68
C CYS A 248 -19.91 16.26 -0.18
N ALA A 249 -20.53 17.07 -1.05
CA ALA A 249 -21.65 17.93 -0.73
C ALA A 249 -22.97 17.51 -1.40
N GLU A 250 -23.09 17.74 -2.71
CA GLU A 250 -24.30 17.46 -3.48
C GLU A 250 -24.01 17.02 -4.92
N VAL A 251 -24.97 16.32 -5.53
CA VAL A 251 -24.87 15.87 -6.92
C VAL A 251 -25.43 16.93 -7.85
N VAL A 252 -24.60 17.41 -8.78
CA VAL A 252 -24.98 18.37 -9.82
C VAL A 252 -24.99 17.70 -11.19
N SER A 253 -25.82 18.22 -12.10
CA SER A 253 -25.85 17.79 -13.50
C SER A 253 -25.16 18.83 -14.37
N ARG A 254 -24.20 18.41 -15.19
CA ARG A 254 -23.45 19.26 -16.12
C ARG A 254 -23.59 18.71 -17.54
N ARG A 255 -23.68 19.60 -18.53
CA ARG A 255 -23.64 19.19 -19.94
C ARG A 255 -22.19 19.17 -20.40
N VAL A 256 -21.75 18.03 -20.93
CA VAL A 256 -20.35 17.79 -21.34
C VAL A 256 -20.31 17.18 -22.73
N THR A 257 -19.34 17.59 -23.54
CA THR A 257 -19.07 16.96 -24.83
C THR A 257 -18.28 15.68 -24.61
N VAL A 258 -18.78 14.55 -25.10
CA VAL A 258 -18.12 13.24 -24.96
C VAL A 258 -16.89 13.20 -25.85
N GLY A 259 -15.77 12.69 -25.32
CA GLY A 259 -14.54 12.59 -26.10
C GLY A 259 -13.83 13.92 -26.31
N ALA A 260 -14.38 15.04 -25.83
CA ALA A 260 -13.66 16.31 -25.83
C ALA A 260 -12.31 16.14 -25.12
N GLU A 261 -11.25 16.69 -25.70
CA GLU A 261 -9.89 16.65 -25.14
C GLU A 261 -9.86 17.20 -23.70
N THR A 262 -10.81 18.06 -23.34
CA THR A 262 -10.94 18.66 -22.01
C THR A 262 -11.56 17.71 -20.97
N SER A 263 -12.16 16.58 -21.37
CA SER A 263 -12.81 15.66 -20.44
C SER A 263 -11.80 14.86 -19.61
N ALA A 264 -12.13 14.62 -18.33
CA ALA A 264 -11.29 13.86 -17.41
C ALA A 264 -11.07 12.41 -17.88
N LEU A 265 -12.10 11.76 -18.45
CA LEU A 265 -12.00 10.39 -18.94
C LEU A 265 -11.17 10.27 -20.22
N SER A 266 -11.26 11.23 -21.15
CA SER A 266 -10.38 11.27 -22.33
C SER A 266 -8.93 11.42 -21.90
N TYR A 267 -8.65 12.34 -20.96
CA TYR A 267 -7.31 12.49 -20.39
C TYR A 267 -6.80 11.21 -19.73
N LEU A 268 -7.61 10.58 -18.87
CA LEU A 268 -7.25 9.33 -18.22
C LEU A 268 -7.02 8.20 -19.22
N SER A 269 -7.85 8.10 -20.26
CA SER A 269 -7.70 7.10 -21.31
C SER A 269 -6.35 7.21 -22.02
N GLY A 270 -5.93 8.44 -22.35
CA GLY A 270 -4.62 8.67 -22.95
C GLY A 270 -3.48 8.41 -21.96
N ALA A 271 -3.58 8.97 -20.75
CA ALA A 271 -2.52 8.88 -19.73
C ALA A 271 -2.28 7.46 -19.19
N LEU A 272 -3.31 6.60 -19.21
CA LEU A 272 -3.23 5.20 -18.79
C LEU A 272 -3.07 4.24 -19.98
N SER A 273 -2.88 4.76 -21.19
CA SER A 273 -2.74 3.98 -22.43
C SER A 273 -3.87 2.96 -22.61
N LEU A 274 -5.11 3.36 -22.32
CA LEU A 274 -6.26 2.48 -22.45
C LEU A 274 -6.59 2.24 -23.93
N PRO A 275 -7.03 1.03 -24.31
CA PRO A 275 -7.33 0.70 -25.71
C PRO A 275 -8.55 1.44 -26.25
N VAL A 276 -9.46 1.90 -25.37
CA VAL A 276 -10.65 2.69 -25.72
C VAL A 276 -10.90 3.74 -24.62
N THR A 277 -11.70 4.77 -24.92
CA THR A 277 -12.17 5.72 -23.91
C THR A 277 -13.62 5.38 -23.51
N PRO A 278 -13.88 4.98 -22.25
CA PRO A 278 -15.24 4.67 -21.83
C PRO A 278 -16.07 5.96 -21.70
N ALA A 279 -17.34 5.92 -22.11
CA ALA A 279 -18.25 7.04 -21.93
C ALA A 279 -18.57 7.32 -20.46
N PHE A 280 -18.63 6.26 -19.64
CA PHE A 280 -18.88 6.33 -18.20
C PHE A 280 -18.08 5.24 -17.47
N THR A 281 -17.72 5.52 -16.22
CA THR A 281 -17.21 4.54 -15.26
C THR A 281 -18.19 4.36 -14.11
N SER A 282 -18.20 3.20 -13.47
CA SER A 282 -18.90 3.03 -12.20
C SER A 282 -18.32 3.99 -11.14
N PRO A 283 -19.12 4.77 -10.40
CA PRO A 283 -18.60 5.60 -9.31
C PRO A 283 -18.08 4.72 -8.17
N ALA A 284 -16.98 5.13 -7.54
CA ALA A 284 -16.48 4.48 -6.33
C ALA A 284 -17.51 4.63 -5.19
N GLU A 285 -18.11 3.53 -4.75
CA GLU A 285 -19.28 3.47 -3.85
C GLU A 285 -19.02 4.12 -2.50
N TYR A 286 -17.81 4.01 -1.97
CA TYR A 286 -17.51 4.42 -0.61
C TYR A 286 -16.55 5.61 -0.50
N VAL A 287 -16.04 6.17 -1.60
CA VAL A 287 -15.02 7.23 -1.54
C VAL A 287 -15.53 8.50 -0.81
N CYS A 288 -16.83 8.81 -0.92
CA CYS A 288 -17.46 9.90 -0.17
C CYS A 288 -17.71 9.59 1.31
N HIS A 289 -17.39 8.39 1.79
CA HIS A 289 -17.40 8.06 3.22
C HIS A 289 -16.05 8.34 3.89
N ALA A 290 -15.00 8.58 3.12
CA ALA A 290 -13.71 9.05 3.64
C ALA A 290 -13.80 10.51 4.08
N SER A 291 -13.02 10.84 5.10
CA SER A 291 -12.88 12.18 5.66
C SER A 291 -12.17 13.12 4.68
N SER A 292 -12.42 14.41 4.87
CA SER A 292 -11.75 15.50 4.18
C SER A 292 -10.25 15.44 4.47
N ALA A 293 -9.88 15.08 5.69
CA ALA A 293 -8.50 14.84 6.08
C ALA A 293 -7.83 13.75 5.25
N LEU A 294 -8.47 12.59 5.07
CA LEU A 294 -7.90 11.51 4.27
C LEU A 294 -7.80 11.88 2.79
N TRP A 295 -8.79 12.59 2.24
CA TRP A 295 -8.69 13.09 0.87
C TRP A 295 -7.50 14.05 0.70
N GLN A 296 -7.31 14.99 1.63
CA GLN A 296 -6.16 15.91 1.60
C GLN A 296 -4.83 15.18 1.81
N GLU A 297 -4.79 14.19 2.70
CA GLU A 297 -3.63 13.33 2.93
C GLU A 297 -3.23 12.58 1.65
N ALA A 298 -4.21 12.02 0.93
CA ALA A 298 -3.98 11.34 -0.33
C ALA A 298 -3.45 12.27 -1.42
N LEU A 299 -3.97 13.49 -1.53
CA LEU A 299 -3.46 14.48 -2.50
C LEU A 299 -2.08 15.03 -2.10
N THR A 300 -1.81 15.18 -0.80
CA THR A 300 -0.53 15.72 -0.30
C THR A 300 0.61 14.73 -0.51
N HIS A 301 0.40 13.46 -0.16
CA HIS A 301 1.47 12.46 -0.13
C HIS A 301 1.43 11.45 -1.27
N ARG A 302 0.30 11.36 -2.00
CA ARG A 302 0.13 10.59 -3.24
C ARG A 302 0.50 9.11 -3.10
N ASN A 303 0.42 8.57 -1.89
CA ASN A 303 0.82 7.21 -1.54
C ASN A 303 -0.35 6.40 -0.96
N VAL A 304 -1.56 6.60 -1.51
CA VAL A 304 -2.80 6.04 -0.97
C VAL A 304 -3.50 5.14 -1.98
N VAL A 305 -3.73 3.89 -1.59
CA VAL A 305 -4.58 2.92 -2.28
C VAL A 305 -5.93 2.85 -1.59
N TRP A 306 -6.99 2.97 -2.37
CA TRP A 306 -8.38 2.88 -1.94
C TRP A 306 -8.97 1.51 -2.29
N ILE A 307 -9.65 0.91 -1.32
CA ILE A 307 -10.44 -0.31 -1.47
C ILE A 307 -11.92 0.05 -1.35
N ASP A 308 -12.67 -0.21 -2.41
CA ASP A 308 -14.06 0.24 -2.56
C ASP A 308 -15.09 -0.91 -2.49
N MET A 309 -14.68 -2.10 -2.06
CA MET A 309 -15.56 -3.27 -1.95
C MET A 309 -15.80 -3.75 -0.52
N MET A 310 -15.21 -3.06 0.45
CA MET A 310 -15.38 -3.36 1.86
C MET A 310 -15.34 -2.09 2.69
N THR A 311 -15.73 -2.22 3.95
CA THR A 311 -15.58 -1.16 4.95
C THR A 311 -14.70 -1.65 6.10
N ASP A 312 -13.93 -0.73 6.68
CA ASP A 312 -13.25 -0.94 7.95
C ASP A 312 -14.26 -1.15 9.08
N ARG A 313 -14.29 -2.38 9.59
CA ARG A 313 -15.27 -2.86 10.56
C ARG A 313 -15.05 -2.23 11.93
N ARG A 314 -16.13 -1.97 12.66
CA ARG A 314 -16.05 -1.45 14.02
C ARG A 314 -15.68 -2.55 15.02
N PRO A 315 -14.80 -2.28 16.00
CA PRO A 315 -14.55 -3.16 17.13
C PRO A 315 -15.85 -3.63 17.80
N THR A 316 -15.94 -4.93 18.09
CA THR A 316 -17.04 -5.51 18.88
C THR A 316 -16.58 -5.91 20.29
N THR A 317 -15.41 -5.43 20.70
CA THR A 317 -14.81 -5.65 22.01
C THR A 317 -14.31 -4.32 22.57
N ASN A 318 -13.96 -4.28 23.86
CA ASN A 318 -13.44 -3.08 24.51
C ASN A 318 -11.94 -2.86 24.28
N LYS A 319 -11.33 -3.59 23.34
CA LYS A 319 -9.91 -3.46 23.03
C LYS A 319 -9.64 -2.03 22.54
N LYS A 320 -8.57 -1.41 23.04
CA LYS A 320 -8.06 -0.12 22.55
C LYS A 320 -6.81 -0.31 21.69
N ILE A 321 -6.44 0.75 20.96
CA ILE A 321 -5.23 0.76 20.13
C ILE A 321 -4.02 0.49 21.04
N GLY A 322 -3.13 -0.40 20.61
CA GLY A 322 -1.96 -0.80 21.38
C GLY A 322 -2.21 -1.89 22.44
N GLU A 323 -3.46 -2.24 22.78
CA GLU A 323 -3.76 -3.28 23.78
C GLU A 323 -3.64 -4.71 23.22
N ASP A 324 -3.57 -5.69 24.11
CA ASP A 324 -3.67 -7.12 23.77
C ASP A 324 -5.13 -7.59 23.69
N GLY A 325 -5.35 -8.76 23.09
CA GLY A 325 -6.67 -9.34 22.90
C GLY A 325 -7.23 -9.16 21.48
N LYS A 326 -8.51 -9.52 21.30
CA LYS A 326 -9.19 -9.55 20.00
C LYS A 326 -10.05 -8.31 19.81
N TRP A 327 -10.09 -7.77 18.59
CA TRP A 327 -10.98 -6.67 18.22
C TRP A 327 -12.43 -7.12 17.93
N GLY A 328 -12.66 -8.43 17.88
CA GLY A 328 -13.91 -9.03 17.43
C GLY A 328 -13.76 -9.68 16.06
N LEU A 329 -14.52 -10.75 15.82
CA LEU A 329 -14.42 -11.53 14.58
C LEU A 329 -14.61 -10.66 13.31
N PRO A 330 -15.57 -9.71 13.24
CA PRO A 330 -15.72 -8.88 12.04
C PRO A 330 -14.47 -8.06 11.72
N VAL A 331 -13.83 -7.47 12.74
CA VAL A 331 -12.60 -6.69 12.56
C VAL A 331 -11.43 -7.58 12.16
N GLU A 332 -11.26 -8.73 12.81
CA GLU A 332 -10.19 -9.68 12.47
C GLU A 332 -10.32 -10.17 11.02
N VAL A 333 -11.55 -10.50 10.58
CA VAL A 333 -11.83 -10.87 9.19
C VAL A 333 -11.57 -9.71 8.26
N GLY A 334 -12.09 -8.51 8.57
CA GLY A 334 -11.88 -7.30 7.75
C GLY A 334 -10.40 -6.98 7.52
N MET A 335 -9.54 -7.13 8.54
CA MET A 335 -8.09 -6.99 8.38
C MET A 335 -7.51 -8.03 7.41
N SER A 336 -7.95 -9.28 7.51
CA SER A 336 -7.52 -10.33 6.57
C SER A 336 -8.00 -10.06 5.15
N GLN A 337 -9.24 -9.59 4.97
CA GLN A 337 -9.77 -9.18 3.67
C GLN A 337 -8.93 -8.06 3.07
N LYS A 338 -8.61 -7.03 3.88
CA LYS A 338 -7.75 -5.91 3.46
C LYS A 338 -6.34 -6.36 3.07
N LEU A 339 -5.73 -7.30 3.79
CA LEU A 339 -4.44 -7.89 3.39
C LEU A 339 -4.54 -8.61 2.05
N ILE A 340 -5.55 -9.46 1.86
CA ILE A 340 -5.71 -10.22 0.60
C ILE A 340 -5.91 -9.25 -0.56
N LEU A 341 -6.70 -8.19 -0.39
CA LEU A 341 -6.93 -7.17 -1.41
C LEU A 341 -5.67 -6.31 -1.69
N TRP A 342 -4.83 -6.08 -0.68
CA TRP A 342 -3.50 -5.50 -0.90
C TRP A 342 -2.60 -6.43 -1.72
N LEU A 343 -2.52 -7.71 -1.38
CA LEU A 343 -1.72 -8.69 -2.12
C LEU A 343 -2.17 -8.77 -3.58
N GLU A 344 -3.48 -8.80 -3.79
CA GLU A 344 -4.13 -8.81 -5.10
C GLU A 344 -3.73 -7.58 -5.93
N TYR A 345 -3.92 -6.37 -5.39
CA TYR A 345 -3.53 -5.15 -6.08
C TYR A 345 -2.02 -5.10 -6.37
N ALA A 346 -1.19 -5.39 -5.37
CA ALA A 346 0.25 -5.29 -5.49
C ALA A 346 0.84 -6.29 -6.51
N TYR A 347 0.33 -7.52 -6.52
CA TYR A 347 0.76 -8.56 -7.44
C TYR A 347 0.52 -8.18 -8.92
N HIS A 348 -0.59 -7.50 -9.19
CA HIS A 348 -0.98 -7.05 -10.52
C HIS A 348 -0.39 -5.71 -10.93
N ALA A 349 -0.40 -4.73 -10.03
CA ALA A 349 0.10 -3.38 -10.32
C ALA A 349 1.62 -3.34 -10.44
N PHE A 350 2.35 -4.21 -9.74
CA PHE A 350 3.82 -4.20 -9.68
C PHE A 350 4.41 -5.49 -10.22
N LYS A 351 4.24 -5.74 -11.52
CA LYS A 351 4.66 -6.98 -12.22
C LYS A 351 6.17 -7.27 -12.10
N ASP A 352 6.99 -6.22 -12.00
CA ASP A 352 8.45 -6.33 -11.98
C ASP A 352 9.03 -6.27 -10.56
N VAL A 353 8.19 -6.29 -9.53
CA VAL A 353 8.63 -6.23 -8.14
C VAL A 353 8.64 -7.62 -7.52
N PRO A 354 9.77 -8.09 -6.97
CA PRO A 354 9.87 -9.45 -6.45
C PRO A 354 9.21 -9.62 -5.08
N PHE A 355 9.16 -8.56 -4.26
CA PHE A 355 8.69 -8.66 -2.87
C PHE A 355 7.47 -7.77 -2.59
N ILE A 356 6.46 -8.36 -1.97
CA ILE A 356 5.26 -7.68 -1.48
C ILE A 356 5.29 -7.76 0.06
N ILE A 357 5.22 -6.60 0.69
CA ILE A 357 5.31 -6.43 2.15
C ILE A 357 3.95 -6.01 2.68
N LYS A 358 3.59 -6.51 3.86
CA LYS A 358 2.61 -5.86 4.74
C LYS A 358 3.34 -5.39 5.98
N GLY A 359 3.05 -4.18 6.45
CA GLY A 359 3.41 -3.77 7.81
C GLY A 359 2.36 -2.86 8.42
N ASP A 360 2.38 -2.74 9.74
CA ASP A 360 1.37 -2.00 10.49
C ASP A 360 1.64 -0.49 10.52
N ASP A 361 0.59 0.30 10.66
CA ASP A 361 0.69 1.77 10.76
C ASP A 361 1.23 2.25 12.12
N ASP A 362 1.41 1.34 13.08
CA ASP A 362 2.11 1.53 14.35
C ASP A 362 3.46 0.77 14.41
N ALA A 363 4.05 0.47 13.25
CA ALA A 363 5.41 -0.03 13.14
C ALA A 363 6.41 1.06 12.72
N TYR A 364 7.63 0.97 13.25
CA TYR A 364 8.81 1.71 12.80
C TYR A 364 9.78 0.74 12.15
N VAL A 365 10.34 1.09 10.99
CA VAL A 365 11.26 0.23 10.22
C VAL A 365 12.61 0.94 10.01
N LYS A 366 13.72 0.36 10.49
CA LYS A 366 15.09 0.79 10.16
C LYS A 366 15.43 0.38 8.72
N VAL A 367 14.86 1.08 7.73
CA VAL A 367 14.93 0.73 6.29
C VAL A 367 16.35 0.49 5.78
N PRO A 368 17.38 1.29 6.14
CA PRO A 368 18.75 1.06 5.67
C PRO A 368 19.27 -0.34 6.05
N GLN A 369 18.98 -0.79 7.28
CA GLN A 369 19.31 -2.12 7.73
C GLN A 369 18.44 -3.17 7.04
N PHE A 370 17.12 -2.98 7.03
CA PHE A 370 16.16 -3.93 6.48
C PHE A 370 16.44 -4.26 5.01
N LEU A 371 16.61 -3.26 4.13
CA LEU A 371 16.88 -3.50 2.71
C LEU A 371 18.28 -4.06 2.47
N SER A 372 19.26 -3.69 3.30
CA SER A 372 20.59 -4.32 3.27
C SER A 372 20.50 -5.81 3.57
N ASP A 373 19.71 -6.20 4.58
CA ASP A 373 19.47 -7.60 4.93
C ASP A 373 18.77 -8.36 3.81
N VAL A 374 17.71 -7.78 3.24
CA VAL A 374 16.99 -8.36 2.10
C VAL A 374 17.97 -8.64 0.95
N ARG A 375 18.80 -7.66 0.56
CA ARG A 375 19.80 -7.85 -0.51
C ARG A 375 20.83 -8.91 -0.15
N TYR A 376 21.31 -8.93 1.09
CA TYR A 376 22.31 -9.88 1.55
C TYR A 376 21.82 -11.34 1.46
N VAL A 377 20.62 -11.61 1.98
CA VAL A 377 20.04 -12.97 1.94
C VAL A 377 19.61 -13.33 0.52
N ARG A 378 18.96 -12.41 -0.21
CA ARG A 378 18.51 -12.60 -1.59
C ARG A 378 19.65 -12.95 -2.54
N ASN A 379 20.76 -12.23 -2.45
CA ASN A 379 21.93 -12.45 -3.32
C ASN A 379 22.76 -13.66 -2.89
N GLY A 380 22.44 -14.26 -1.74
CA GLY A 380 23.11 -15.39 -1.14
C GLY A 380 24.15 -14.97 -0.12
N VAL A 381 23.96 -15.38 1.12
CA VAL A 381 24.80 -15.00 2.28
C VAL A 381 26.30 -15.27 2.10
N LYS A 382 26.68 -16.23 1.24
CA LYS A 382 28.09 -16.54 0.93
C LYS A 382 28.79 -15.47 0.08
N ARG A 383 28.05 -14.56 -0.56
CA ARG A 383 28.62 -13.49 -1.40
C ARG A 383 29.08 -12.27 -0.59
N GLY A 384 28.78 -12.23 0.71
CA GLY A 384 29.03 -11.07 1.55
C GLY A 384 27.96 -9.98 1.38
N ARG A 385 27.99 -9.00 2.29
CA ARG A 385 27.07 -7.86 2.30
C ARG A 385 27.60 -6.73 1.43
N PHE A 386 26.72 -6.14 0.63
CA PHE A 386 27.05 -4.92 -0.10
C PHE A 386 26.86 -3.69 0.81
N PRO A 387 27.69 -2.65 0.67
CA PRO A 387 27.47 -1.40 1.38
C PRO A 387 26.12 -0.77 0.99
N PRO A 388 25.53 0.08 1.84
CA PRO A 388 24.35 0.85 1.48
C PRO A 388 24.57 1.68 0.20
N PRO A 389 23.54 1.90 -0.64
CA PRO A 389 23.69 2.71 -1.83
C PRO A 389 24.10 4.15 -1.49
N PRO A 390 24.99 4.79 -2.29
CA PRO A 390 25.35 6.18 -2.06
C PRO A 390 24.15 7.12 -2.30
N PRO A 391 24.17 8.35 -1.75
CA PRO A 391 23.18 9.39 -2.03
C PRO A 391 23.06 9.67 -3.54
N ARG A 392 21.83 9.74 -4.05
CA ARG A 392 21.57 9.94 -5.50
C ARG A 392 21.86 11.36 -5.97
N HIS A 393 21.59 12.33 -5.11
CA HIS A 393 21.99 13.71 -5.29
C HIS A 393 23.00 14.00 -4.20
N PRO A 394 24.30 14.11 -4.53
CA PRO A 394 25.27 14.62 -3.58
C PRO A 394 24.76 15.99 -3.12
N VAL A 395 24.40 16.11 -1.85
CA VAL A 395 24.20 17.43 -1.25
C VAL A 395 25.53 18.14 -1.47
N MET A 396 25.55 19.19 -2.30
CA MET A 396 26.74 20.03 -2.41
C MET A 396 26.91 20.70 -1.05
N THR A 397 27.68 20.07 -0.18
CA THR A 397 28.19 20.71 1.02
C THR A 397 29.15 21.79 0.55
N GLY A 398 28.73 23.04 0.68
CA GLY A 398 29.51 24.21 0.33
C GLY A 398 30.77 24.28 1.19
N ALA A 399 31.86 23.72 0.69
CA ALA A 399 33.20 24.08 1.09
C ALA A 399 33.86 24.75 -0.11
N GLY A 400 34.13 26.05 0.03
CA GLY A 400 34.80 26.86 -0.99
C GLY A 400 36.14 26.23 -1.41
N GLY A 401 36.20 25.80 -2.66
CA GLY A 401 37.39 25.26 -3.30
C GLY A 401 37.30 25.51 -4.81
N SER A 402 38.34 26.15 -5.34
CA SER A 402 38.52 26.72 -6.68
C SER A 402 37.93 25.92 -7.88
N PRO A 403 37.35 26.59 -8.91
CA PRO A 403 36.84 25.94 -10.11
C PRO A 403 37.97 25.64 -11.09
N THR A 404 38.72 24.57 -10.87
CA THR A 404 39.68 24.05 -11.86
C THR A 404 39.73 22.53 -11.80
N THR A 405 38.73 21.88 -12.40
CA THR A 405 38.91 20.67 -13.21
C THR A 405 37.57 20.34 -13.86
N GLN A 406 37.58 20.13 -15.17
CA GLN A 406 36.47 19.51 -15.90
C GLN A 406 36.17 18.16 -15.25
N ALA A 407 35.16 18.13 -14.37
CA ALA A 407 34.70 16.89 -13.78
C ALA A 407 34.09 16.05 -14.90
N ALA A 408 34.81 15.00 -15.28
CA ALA A 408 34.23 13.86 -15.96
C ALA A 408 32.93 13.52 -15.23
N THR A 409 31.81 13.53 -15.96
CA THR A 409 30.54 12.95 -15.52
C THR A 409 30.86 11.66 -14.78
N PRO A 410 30.58 11.54 -13.47
CA PRO A 410 30.85 10.31 -12.77
C PRO A 410 29.98 9.28 -13.44
N ARG A 411 30.65 8.39 -14.20
CA ARG A 411 30.06 7.23 -14.83
C ARG A 411 29.32 6.53 -13.70
N ARG A 412 27.99 6.67 -13.68
CA ARG A 412 27.09 6.23 -12.61
C ARG A 412 27.60 4.86 -12.21
N VAL A 413 28.25 4.74 -11.04
CA VAL A 413 28.63 3.44 -10.52
C VAL A 413 27.29 2.82 -10.19
N VAL A 414 26.70 2.16 -11.20
CA VAL A 414 25.55 1.30 -11.04
C VAL A 414 26.10 0.17 -10.19
N HIS A 415 26.16 0.41 -8.89
CA HIS A 415 26.35 -0.64 -7.93
C HIS A 415 25.25 -1.64 -8.27
N ASN A 416 25.72 -2.85 -8.54
CA ASN A 416 24.95 -3.96 -9.09
C ASN A 416 23.98 -4.54 -8.04
N TYR A 417 23.29 -3.66 -7.29
CA TYR A 417 22.25 -4.02 -6.33
C TYR A 417 21.10 -4.78 -7.02
N ASP A 418 20.88 -4.51 -8.32
CA ASP A 418 19.79 -5.07 -9.15
C ASP A 418 20.16 -6.33 -9.94
N ARG A 419 21.12 -7.14 -9.47
CA ARG A 419 21.65 -8.27 -10.26
C ARG A 419 20.73 -9.48 -10.43
N LEU A 420 19.59 -9.52 -9.76
CA LEU A 420 18.67 -10.66 -9.87
C LEU A 420 17.36 -10.21 -10.53
N PRO A 421 17.07 -10.71 -11.73
CA PRO A 421 15.73 -10.68 -12.28
C PRO A 421 14.71 -11.30 -11.31
N VAL A 422 13.45 -10.87 -11.41
CA VAL A 422 12.36 -11.36 -10.54
C VAL A 422 12.20 -12.87 -10.65
N ASP A 423 12.27 -13.40 -11.87
CA ASP A 423 12.14 -14.83 -12.18
C ASP A 423 13.21 -15.70 -11.51
N ARG A 424 14.39 -15.12 -11.24
CA ARG A 424 15.52 -15.78 -10.55
C ARG A 424 15.56 -15.50 -9.06
N THR A 425 14.63 -14.72 -8.53
CA THR A 425 14.57 -14.41 -7.11
C THR A 425 13.89 -15.56 -6.37
N LYS A 426 14.55 -16.10 -5.33
CA LYS A 426 14.02 -17.21 -4.52
C LYS A 426 12.74 -16.78 -3.80
N CYS A 427 11.86 -17.75 -3.57
CA CYS A 427 10.61 -17.56 -2.84
C CYS A 427 10.83 -17.38 -1.33
N PHE A 428 11.15 -16.17 -0.89
CA PHE A 428 11.29 -15.85 0.53
C PHE A 428 9.94 -15.56 1.20
N TYR A 429 9.74 -16.10 2.40
CA TYR A 429 8.73 -15.66 3.36
C TYR A 429 9.42 -15.17 4.63
N TRP A 430 9.43 -13.86 4.84
CA TRP A 430 10.29 -13.17 5.80
C TRP A 430 9.48 -12.43 6.86
N GLY A 431 9.91 -12.51 8.12
CA GLY A 431 9.44 -11.62 9.17
C GLY A 431 9.75 -12.15 10.56
N SER A 432 9.00 -11.66 11.54
CA SER A 432 9.15 -12.14 12.92
C SER A 432 8.45 -13.48 13.10
N GLY A 433 9.18 -14.57 12.85
CA GLY A 433 8.63 -15.92 12.78
C GLY A 433 8.06 -16.42 14.11
N ARG A 434 6.81 -16.89 14.08
CA ARG A 434 6.01 -17.44 15.18
C ARG A 434 5.50 -18.84 14.83
N ARG A 435 4.84 -19.49 15.79
CA ARG A 435 4.21 -20.82 15.61
C ARG A 435 2.83 -20.81 16.23
N MET A 436 1.83 -21.23 15.47
CA MET A 436 0.44 -21.41 15.90
C MET A 436 -0.23 -22.44 14.99
N LEU A 437 -1.17 -23.24 15.50
CA LEU A 437 -1.89 -24.28 14.72
C LEU A 437 -0.97 -25.26 13.94
N GLY A 438 0.22 -25.56 14.47
CA GLY A 438 1.17 -26.46 13.81
C GLY A 438 1.88 -25.85 12.59
N VAL A 439 1.66 -24.56 12.27
CA VAL A 439 2.30 -23.87 11.15
C VAL A 439 3.27 -22.79 11.61
N ARG A 440 4.19 -22.43 10.72
CA ARG A 440 5.03 -21.23 10.84
C ARG A 440 4.37 -20.08 10.10
N PHE A 441 4.31 -18.93 10.77
CA PHE A 441 3.84 -17.68 10.19
C PHE A 441 4.72 -16.53 10.69
N ASN A 442 4.73 -15.40 9.99
CA ASN A 442 5.44 -14.20 10.39
C ASN A 442 4.44 -13.21 10.99
N ALA A 443 4.74 -12.64 12.16
CA ALA A 443 3.83 -11.76 12.88
C ALA A 443 3.44 -10.51 12.07
N GLY A 444 2.20 -10.04 12.27
CA GLY A 444 1.59 -8.95 11.49
C GLY A 444 2.33 -7.60 11.47
N MET A 445 3.23 -7.31 12.42
CA MET A 445 3.95 -6.02 12.50
C MET A 445 4.66 -5.65 11.19
N LEU A 446 5.29 -6.65 10.56
CA LEU A 446 5.91 -6.58 9.26
C LEU A 446 6.20 -8.00 8.77
N LEU A 447 5.68 -8.34 7.59
CA LEU A 447 6.00 -9.55 6.86
C LEU A 447 6.22 -9.26 5.38
N MET A 448 7.10 -10.03 4.76
CA MET A 448 7.43 -9.92 3.34
C MET A 448 7.29 -11.27 2.66
N LEU A 449 6.67 -11.27 1.49
CA LEU A 449 6.44 -12.43 0.64
C LEU A 449 7.10 -12.19 -0.71
N HIS A 450 7.72 -13.21 -1.28
CA HIS A 450 7.98 -13.20 -2.71
C HIS A 450 6.66 -13.21 -3.50
N ARG A 451 6.59 -12.52 -4.66
CA ARG A 451 5.36 -12.40 -5.47
C ARG A 451 4.70 -13.74 -5.81
N ARG A 452 5.49 -14.79 -6.01
CA ARG A 452 4.97 -16.13 -6.30
C ARG A 452 4.31 -16.79 -5.09
N LEU A 453 4.72 -16.42 -3.87
CA LEU A 453 3.99 -16.84 -2.67
C LEU A 453 2.69 -16.05 -2.50
N ALA A 454 2.64 -14.79 -2.94
CA ALA A 454 1.37 -14.06 -3.06
C ALA A 454 0.45 -14.74 -4.07
N GLN A 455 0.95 -15.16 -5.24
CA GLN A 455 0.18 -15.95 -6.21
C GLN A 455 -0.43 -17.21 -5.58
N VAL A 456 0.35 -18.00 -4.81
CA VAL A 456 -0.17 -19.18 -4.09
C VAL A 456 -1.37 -18.83 -3.19
N ILE A 457 -1.39 -17.65 -2.58
CA ILE A 457 -2.48 -17.20 -1.70
C ILE A 457 -3.71 -16.77 -2.51
N LEU A 458 -3.50 -16.13 -3.66
CA LEU A 458 -4.54 -15.52 -4.49
C LEU A 458 -5.20 -16.51 -5.47
N GLU A 459 -4.54 -17.63 -5.78
CA GLU A 459 -5.09 -18.65 -6.67
C GLU A 459 -6.40 -19.26 -6.15
N PRO A 460 -7.30 -19.72 -7.04
CA PRO A 460 -8.49 -20.48 -6.64
C PRO A 460 -8.13 -21.76 -5.86
N PRO A 461 -9.07 -22.28 -5.03
CA PRO A 461 -8.84 -23.51 -4.28
C PRO A 461 -8.43 -24.68 -5.17
N GLN A 462 -7.38 -25.40 -4.78
CA GLN A 462 -6.90 -26.60 -5.49
C GLN A 462 -7.47 -27.90 -4.93
N SER A 463 -8.14 -27.85 -3.77
CA SER A 463 -8.76 -29.01 -3.14
C SER A 463 -9.92 -28.58 -2.23
N SER A 464 -10.74 -29.54 -1.79
CA SER A 464 -11.88 -29.26 -0.90
C SER A 464 -11.50 -28.80 0.52
N SER A 465 -10.24 -28.99 0.93
CA SER A 465 -9.73 -28.49 2.22
C SER A 465 -9.25 -27.05 2.17
N ASP A 466 -9.20 -26.48 0.98
CA ASP A 466 -8.64 -25.17 0.69
C ASP A 466 -9.75 -24.12 0.58
N ALA A 467 -9.51 -22.94 1.12
CA ALA A 467 -10.49 -21.87 1.12
C ALA A 467 -10.23 -20.91 -0.04
N ASP A 468 -11.30 -20.41 -0.66
CA ASP A 468 -11.19 -19.35 -1.64
C ASP A 468 -11.02 -18.01 -0.92
N LEU A 469 -9.78 -17.68 -0.59
CA LEU A 469 -9.44 -16.47 0.14
C LEU A 469 -9.83 -15.21 -0.61
N ARG A 470 -9.68 -15.21 -1.94
CA ARG A 470 -10.06 -14.08 -2.78
C ARG A 470 -11.56 -13.85 -2.75
N MET A 471 -12.37 -14.90 -2.94
CA MET A 471 -13.83 -14.81 -2.85
C MET A 471 -14.25 -14.31 -1.45
N LEU A 472 -13.61 -14.82 -0.39
CA LEU A 472 -13.87 -14.37 0.97
C LEU A 472 -13.42 -12.93 1.22
N ALA A 473 -12.40 -12.44 0.51
CA ALA A 473 -11.91 -11.07 0.62
C ALA A 473 -12.83 -10.05 -0.05
N VAL A 474 -13.38 -10.38 -1.23
CA VAL A 474 -14.28 -9.48 -1.97
C VAL A 474 -15.70 -9.46 -1.43
N ALA A 475 -16.11 -10.52 -0.75
CA ALA A 475 -17.47 -10.63 -0.26
C ALA A 475 -17.65 -9.87 1.07
N ASP A 476 -18.85 -9.31 1.27
CA ASP A 476 -19.22 -8.74 2.56
C ASP A 476 -19.05 -9.76 3.70
N TYR A 477 -18.58 -9.26 4.85
CA TYR A 477 -18.58 -10.05 6.06
C TYR A 477 -20.01 -10.54 6.36
N SER A 478 -20.13 -11.83 6.67
CA SER A 478 -21.37 -12.45 7.09
C SER A 478 -21.07 -13.40 8.22
N ASN A 479 -21.83 -13.31 9.31
CA ASN A 479 -21.70 -14.22 10.43
C ASN A 479 -22.01 -15.68 10.04
N ASP A 480 -22.79 -15.91 8.97
CA ASP A 480 -23.10 -17.24 8.44
C ASP A 480 -21.85 -17.98 7.94
N ARG A 481 -20.82 -17.23 7.52
CA ARG A 481 -19.52 -17.78 7.06
C ARG A 481 -18.49 -17.92 8.18
N ARG A 482 -18.87 -17.76 9.45
CA ARG A 482 -17.96 -17.81 10.60
C ARG A 482 -17.10 -19.08 10.67
N SER A 483 -17.67 -20.25 10.34
CA SER A 483 -16.91 -21.52 10.31
C SER A 483 -15.82 -21.48 9.25
N LEU A 484 -16.16 -21.00 8.05
CA LEU A 484 -15.25 -20.87 6.91
C LEU A 484 -14.12 -19.87 7.22
N TYR A 485 -14.43 -18.70 7.79
CA TYR A 485 -13.40 -17.74 8.23
C TYR A 485 -12.44 -18.32 9.25
N ARG A 486 -12.93 -19.18 10.16
CA ARG A 486 -12.08 -19.83 11.16
C ARG A 486 -11.19 -20.90 10.53
N GLN A 487 -11.77 -21.74 9.67
CA GLN A 487 -11.04 -22.77 8.95
C GLN A 487 -9.93 -22.18 8.08
N ALA A 488 -10.21 -21.08 7.38
CA ALA A 488 -9.27 -20.39 6.51
C ALA A 488 -8.28 -19.48 7.25
N GLY A 489 -8.39 -19.36 8.59
CA GLY A 489 -7.49 -18.54 9.39
C GLY A 489 -7.76 -17.03 9.33
N LEU A 490 -8.80 -16.53 8.65
CA LEU A 490 -9.09 -15.09 8.51
C LEU A 490 -9.39 -14.35 9.84
N HIS A 491 -9.53 -15.06 10.95
CA HIS A 491 -9.62 -14.46 12.29
C HIS A 491 -8.24 -14.13 12.88
N HIS A 492 -7.17 -14.41 12.14
CA HIS A 492 -5.77 -14.11 12.43
C HIS A 492 -5.04 -13.86 11.10
N GLU A 493 -5.03 -12.61 10.65
CA GLU A 493 -4.47 -12.15 9.37
C GLU A 493 -3.12 -12.79 9.02
N ASP A 494 -2.18 -12.76 9.97
CA ASP A 494 -0.82 -13.26 9.80
C ASP A 494 -0.74 -14.79 9.82
N VAL A 495 -1.53 -15.45 10.66
CA VAL A 495 -1.64 -16.92 10.71
C VAL A 495 -2.26 -17.48 9.42
N MET A 496 -3.22 -16.76 8.80
CA MET A 496 -3.83 -17.16 7.53
C MET A 496 -2.77 -17.44 6.47
N ILE A 497 -1.77 -16.57 6.33
CA ILE A 497 -0.67 -16.75 5.37
C ILE A 497 0.09 -18.06 5.64
N GLY A 498 0.45 -18.32 6.90
CA GLY A 498 1.15 -19.55 7.28
C GLY A 498 0.33 -20.82 7.05
N VAL A 499 -0.98 -20.77 7.30
CA VAL A 499 -1.91 -21.88 7.05
C VAL A 499 -2.02 -22.16 5.55
N THR A 500 -2.19 -21.12 4.74
CA THR A 500 -2.35 -21.25 3.28
C THR A 500 -1.09 -21.80 2.63
N LEU A 501 0.09 -21.26 2.95
CA LEU A 501 1.37 -21.77 2.43
C LEU A 501 1.63 -23.22 2.87
N ARG A 502 1.17 -23.60 4.07
CA ARG A 502 1.26 -24.99 4.54
C ARG A 502 0.36 -25.92 3.72
N ASN A 503 -0.90 -25.53 3.53
CA ASN A 503 -1.89 -26.34 2.81
C ASN A 503 -1.58 -26.44 1.32
N ARG A 504 -1.02 -25.36 0.74
CA ARG A 504 -0.62 -25.26 -0.67
C ARG A 504 0.89 -25.40 -0.86
N TYR A 505 1.56 -26.20 -0.01
CA TYR A 505 3.02 -26.37 -0.07
C TYR A 505 3.47 -26.86 -1.43
N ASN A 506 2.84 -27.92 -1.98
CA ASN A 506 3.20 -28.46 -3.29
C ASN A 506 3.04 -27.41 -4.41
N ARG A 507 1.95 -26.63 -4.38
CA ARG A 507 1.75 -25.55 -5.35
C ARG A 507 2.83 -24.47 -5.25
N SER A 508 3.27 -24.17 -4.04
CA SER A 508 4.41 -23.25 -3.84
C SER A 508 5.69 -23.79 -4.48
N MET A 509 5.94 -25.09 -4.38
CA MET A 509 7.10 -25.74 -4.99
C MET A 509 7.05 -25.69 -6.51
N GLU A 510 5.87 -25.86 -7.11
CA GLU A 510 5.68 -25.75 -8.57
C GLU A 510 5.97 -24.34 -9.11
N LEU A 511 5.63 -23.30 -8.34
CA LEU A 511 5.82 -21.91 -8.77
C LEU A 511 7.25 -21.40 -8.52
N CYS A 512 7.90 -21.86 -7.45
CA CYS A 512 9.22 -21.38 -7.05
C CYS A 512 10.33 -21.98 -7.93
N ASP A 513 11.24 -21.14 -8.44
CA ASP A 513 12.26 -21.53 -9.43
C ASP A 513 13.17 -22.68 -8.97
N ASP A 514 13.55 -22.66 -7.68
CA ASP A 514 14.37 -23.70 -7.05
C ASP A 514 13.54 -24.73 -6.30
N GLU A 515 12.24 -24.85 -6.62
CA GLU A 515 11.28 -25.71 -5.95
C GLU A 515 11.42 -25.59 -4.43
N THR A 516 11.47 -24.37 -3.88
CA THR A 516 11.70 -24.19 -2.44
C THR A 516 11.04 -22.91 -1.93
N ILE A 517 10.33 -23.03 -0.80
CA ILE A 517 9.99 -21.88 0.05
C ILE A 517 11.12 -21.65 1.06
N TRP A 518 11.67 -20.44 1.08
CA TRP A 518 12.73 -20.03 2.01
C TRP A 518 12.15 -19.21 3.16
N TYR A 519 12.09 -19.79 4.35
CA TYR A 519 11.60 -19.09 5.54
C TYR A 519 12.71 -18.25 6.18
N VAL A 520 12.58 -16.92 6.17
CA VAL A 520 13.53 -16.02 6.83
C VAL A 520 12.94 -15.53 8.14
N LYS A 521 13.55 -15.97 9.25
CA LYS A 521 13.06 -15.73 10.60
C LYS A 521 13.92 -14.69 11.30
N GLU A 522 13.29 -13.58 11.66
CA GLU A 522 13.88 -12.54 12.51
C GLU A 522 13.66 -12.86 13.99
N GLY A 523 14.70 -12.58 14.78
CA GLY A 523 14.70 -12.70 16.24
C GLY A 523 13.94 -11.57 16.92
N TYR A 524 13.56 -11.79 18.19
CA TYR A 524 12.89 -10.77 19.01
C TYR A 524 13.81 -9.59 19.33
N ASP A 525 15.12 -9.73 19.21
CA ASP A 525 16.07 -8.63 19.32
C ASP A 525 16.08 -7.69 18.11
N ARG A 526 15.44 -8.10 17.02
CA ARG A 526 15.36 -7.32 15.78
C ARG A 526 13.93 -6.86 15.50
N PHE A 527 12.95 -7.72 15.79
CA PHE A 527 11.53 -7.49 15.52
C PHE A 527 10.74 -7.70 16.82
N HIS A 528 10.33 -6.62 17.48
CA HIS A 528 9.66 -6.67 18.79
C HIS A 528 8.66 -5.54 19.00
N ASP A 529 7.84 -5.71 20.04
CA ASP A 529 6.95 -4.67 20.54
C ASP A 529 7.69 -3.76 21.53
N LEU A 530 7.32 -2.47 21.59
CA LEU A 530 7.93 -1.50 22.51
C LEU A 530 7.24 -1.45 23.87
N HIS A 531 5.91 -1.35 23.85
CA HIS A 531 5.12 -1.01 25.05
C HIS A 531 4.39 -2.20 25.66
N ARG A 532 3.89 -3.12 24.82
CA ARG A 532 3.13 -4.31 25.26
C ARG A 532 3.33 -5.49 24.32
N GLY A 533 3.26 -6.71 24.84
CA GLY A 533 3.39 -7.93 24.05
C GLY A 533 4.78 -8.57 24.18
N LYS A 534 5.45 -8.81 23.06
CA LYS A 534 6.81 -9.39 23.00
C LYS A 534 7.85 -8.29 23.07
N LEU A 535 8.01 -7.78 24.29
CA LEU A 535 8.92 -6.67 24.62
C LEU A 535 10.38 -7.04 24.40
N ASN A 536 11.15 -6.06 23.95
CA ASN A 536 12.59 -6.06 24.02
C ASN A 536 13.11 -4.62 24.17
N THR A 537 14.30 -4.47 24.75
CA THR A 537 14.99 -3.19 24.78
C THR A 537 15.45 -2.85 23.35
N VAL A 538 15.25 -1.60 22.95
CA VAL A 538 15.74 -1.12 21.66
C VAL A 538 17.26 -1.03 21.72
N THR A 539 17.92 -1.64 20.75
CA THR A 539 19.37 -1.60 20.62
C THR A 539 19.74 -1.37 19.15
N TRP A 540 21.04 -1.27 18.85
CA TRP A 540 21.57 -1.25 17.49
C TRP A 540 21.02 -2.39 16.60
N SER A 541 20.65 -3.55 17.17
CA SER A 541 20.13 -4.71 16.44
C SER A 541 18.67 -4.56 16.01
N THR A 542 17.91 -3.63 16.61
CA THR A 542 16.50 -3.42 16.28
C THR A 542 16.35 -3.01 14.82
N VAL A 543 15.39 -3.64 14.12
CA VAL A 543 15.04 -3.34 12.73
C VAL A 543 13.57 -2.98 12.58
N VAL A 544 12.69 -3.69 13.28
CA VAL A 544 11.26 -3.36 13.34
C VAL A 544 10.83 -3.24 14.79
N ALA A 545 10.38 -2.05 15.16
CA ALA A 545 9.73 -1.79 16.43
C ALA A 545 8.23 -1.63 16.19
N HIS A 546 7.41 -2.24 17.03
CA HIS A 546 5.95 -2.33 16.83
C HIS A 546 5.18 -1.83 18.04
N ARG A 547 3.91 -1.45 17.80
CA ARG A 547 3.03 -0.74 18.74
C ARG A 547 3.58 0.61 19.15
N CYS A 548 4.19 1.29 18.17
CA CYS A 548 4.68 2.64 18.32
C CYS A 548 3.50 3.60 18.54
N ARG A 549 3.72 4.56 19.41
CA ARG A 549 2.99 5.83 19.50
C ARG A 549 3.64 6.82 18.52
N PRO A 550 2.98 7.92 18.17
CA PRO A 550 3.58 8.93 17.29
C PRO A 550 4.96 9.41 17.76
N ALA A 551 5.13 9.75 19.06
CA ALA A 551 6.42 10.17 19.61
C ALA A 551 7.52 9.10 19.50
N ASP A 552 7.19 7.81 19.63
CA ASP A 552 8.17 6.73 19.54
C ASP A 552 8.85 6.71 18.18
N ALA A 553 8.11 6.98 17.10
CA ALA A 553 8.68 6.99 15.75
C ALA A 553 9.78 8.07 15.62
N TYR A 554 9.54 9.27 16.17
CA TYR A 554 10.54 10.34 16.16
C TYR A 554 11.75 9.98 17.01
N PHE A 555 11.51 9.47 18.22
CA PHE A 555 12.59 9.09 19.14
C PHE A 555 13.44 7.94 18.58
N LEU A 556 12.83 6.92 17.98
CA LEU A 556 13.55 5.84 17.31
C LEU A 556 14.36 6.34 16.11
N HIS A 557 13.83 7.31 15.35
CA HIS A 557 14.55 7.92 14.24
C HIS A 557 15.82 8.63 14.72
N TYR A 558 15.68 9.48 15.73
CA TYR A 558 16.81 10.12 16.39
C TYR A 558 17.80 9.10 16.97
N TYR A 559 17.30 8.06 17.65
CA TYR A 559 18.15 7.00 18.20
C TYR A 559 19.03 6.34 17.14
N PHE A 560 18.45 5.89 16.02
CA PHE A 560 19.23 5.20 14.98
C PHE A 560 20.22 6.09 14.23
N GLN A 561 20.03 7.42 14.26
CA GLN A 561 20.96 8.39 13.72
C GLN A 561 22.16 8.67 14.64
N ASN A 562 22.09 8.28 15.90
CA ASN A 562 23.07 8.70 16.92
C ASN A 562 23.73 7.53 17.69
N GLU A 563 23.09 6.37 17.80
CA GLU A 563 23.57 5.24 18.64
C GLU A 563 24.99 4.74 18.28
N TYR A 564 25.33 4.70 17.00
CA TYR A 564 26.64 4.21 16.56
C TYR A 564 27.76 5.18 16.93
N SER A 565 27.47 6.48 16.90
CA SER A 565 28.38 7.54 17.33
C SER A 565 28.58 7.47 18.83
N ALA A 566 27.50 7.32 19.61
CA ALA A 566 27.55 7.18 21.07
C ALA A 566 28.46 6.02 21.53
N SER A 567 28.47 4.92 20.76
CA SER A 567 29.32 3.75 21.05
C SER A 567 30.81 3.99 20.73
N THR A 568 31.14 4.91 19.82
CA THR A 568 32.51 5.11 19.30
C THR A 568 33.23 6.35 19.82
N VAL A 569 32.54 7.27 20.51
CA VAL A 569 33.18 8.46 21.11
C VAL A 569 34.33 8.02 22.02
N GLU A 570 35.58 8.35 21.68
CA GLU A 570 36.78 7.92 22.42
C GLU A 570 36.91 8.54 23.84
N ILE A 571 35.99 9.41 24.23
CA ILE A 571 36.12 10.24 25.43
C ILE A 571 35.58 9.50 26.67
N ALA A 572 36.45 9.44 27.68
CA ALA A 572 36.28 8.95 29.07
C ALA A 572 35.83 7.49 29.27
N ARG A 573 36.33 6.88 30.36
CA ARG A 573 36.22 5.45 30.67
C ARG A 573 34.76 5.02 30.85
N GLY A 574 34.29 4.10 29.99
CA GLY A 574 33.29 3.04 30.26
C GLY A 574 31.89 3.46 30.72
N ASP A 575 31.80 4.18 31.83
CA ASP A 575 30.55 4.57 32.50
C ASP A 575 30.00 5.93 32.00
N ASP A 576 30.81 6.75 31.32
CA ASP A 576 30.43 8.12 30.94
C ASP A 576 29.62 8.19 29.62
N ARG A 577 29.80 7.23 28.69
CA ARG A 577 29.26 7.36 27.32
C ARG A 577 27.75 7.19 27.23
N GLU A 578 27.22 6.20 27.94
CA GLU A 578 25.78 5.95 27.98
C GLU A 578 25.05 7.13 28.63
N GLU A 579 25.60 7.65 29.73
CA GLU A 579 25.03 8.79 30.46
C GLU A 579 25.01 10.06 29.59
N LEU A 580 26.12 10.38 28.91
CA LEU A 580 26.17 11.49 27.95
C LEU A 580 25.16 11.35 26.81
N ALA A 581 24.97 10.13 26.28
CA ALA A 581 23.98 9.89 25.23
C ALA A 581 22.54 10.03 25.75
N ILE A 582 22.27 9.60 26.98
CA ILE A 582 20.99 9.80 27.67
C ILE A 582 20.71 11.29 27.88
N GLU A 583 21.70 12.06 28.33
CA GLU A 583 21.57 13.52 28.53
C GLU A 583 21.26 14.23 27.21
N ALA A 584 22.04 13.96 26.15
CA ALA A 584 21.80 14.54 24.82
C ALA A 584 20.42 14.16 24.26
N ALA A 585 19.97 12.92 24.49
CA ALA A 585 18.65 12.50 24.09
C ALA A 585 17.54 13.21 24.89
N ALA A 586 17.74 13.45 26.20
CA ALA A 586 16.80 14.17 27.03
C ALA A 586 16.66 15.65 26.60
N GLU A 587 17.78 16.30 26.26
CA GLU A 587 17.79 17.65 25.69
C GLU A 587 17.01 17.70 24.36
N TRP A 588 17.31 16.77 23.44
CA TRP A 588 16.60 16.67 22.17
C TRP A 588 15.10 16.45 22.38
N VAL A 589 14.69 15.57 23.30
CA VAL A 589 13.26 15.35 23.63
C VAL A 589 12.61 16.62 24.16
N ALA A 590 13.30 17.40 25.01
CA ALA A 590 12.78 18.66 25.51
C ALA A 590 12.55 19.69 24.39
N GLU A 591 13.47 19.76 23.42
CA GLU A 591 13.31 20.59 22.22
C GLU A 591 12.12 20.16 21.37
N GLN A 592 11.95 18.85 21.12
CA GLN A 592 10.81 18.34 20.35
C GLN A 592 9.47 18.64 21.05
N ARG A 593 9.39 18.49 22.37
CA ARG A 593 8.20 18.85 23.15
C ARG A 593 7.84 20.33 23.04
N ASN A 594 8.85 21.20 23.00
CA ASN A 594 8.64 22.64 22.84
C ASN A 594 8.22 23.02 21.41
N ALA A 595 8.75 22.33 20.40
CA ALA A 595 8.40 22.56 19.00
C ALA A 595 7.00 22.04 18.63
N PHE A 596 6.56 20.95 19.28
CA PHE A 596 5.32 20.23 18.94
C PHE A 596 4.46 19.88 20.18
N PRO A 597 4.09 20.85 21.04
CA PRO A 597 3.53 20.56 22.36
C PRO A 597 2.19 19.79 22.32
N ASP A 598 1.35 20.04 21.32
CA ASP A 598 -0.01 19.47 21.24
C ASP A 598 -0.23 18.53 20.03
N SER A 599 0.73 18.40 19.12
CA SER A 599 0.51 17.69 17.86
C SER A 599 1.00 16.25 17.84
N VAL A 600 1.90 15.85 18.75
CA VAL A 600 2.52 14.51 18.75
C VAL A 600 2.36 13.84 20.12
N PRO A 601 1.41 12.92 20.31
CA PRO A 601 1.22 12.24 21.58
C PRO A 601 2.31 11.17 21.84
N GLY A 602 2.67 11.01 23.12
CA GLY A 602 3.51 9.90 23.60
C GLY A 602 4.85 10.27 24.22
N TRP A 603 5.22 11.55 24.30
CA TRP A 603 6.54 11.99 24.81
C TRP A 603 6.82 11.66 26.29
N ASP A 604 5.78 11.44 27.11
CA ASP A 604 5.94 11.20 28.55
C ASP A 604 6.31 9.75 28.91
N ASP A 605 6.28 8.84 27.94
CA ASP A 605 6.54 7.41 28.16
C ASP A 605 7.12 6.80 26.88
N LEU A 606 8.37 7.19 26.61
CA LEU A 606 9.20 6.75 25.49
C LEU A 606 9.77 5.34 25.73
N PRO A 607 10.12 4.59 24.67
CA PRO A 607 10.64 3.24 24.81
C PRO A 607 12.01 3.20 25.50
N SER A 608 12.28 2.09 26.20
CA SER A 608 13.61 1.82 26.75
C SER A 608 14.60 1.50 25.62
N VAL A 609 15.73 2.20 25.62
CA VAL A 609 16.82 2.05 24.65
C VAL A 609 18.15 1.84 25.37
N LEU A 610 19.11 1.23 24.66
CA LEU A 610 20.52 1.18 25.07
C LEU A 610 21.34 1.91 24.01
N TRP A 611 22.00 3.02 24.36
CA TRP A 611 22.71 3.89 23.42
C TRP A 611 24.07 3.33 23.00
N THR A 612 24.73 2.62 23.90
CA THR A 612 26.08 2.11 23.71
C THR A 612 26.12 0.60 23.62
N HIS A 613 27.05 0.07 22.84
CA HIS A 613 27.38 -1.35 22.84
C HIS A 613 28.89 -1.56 22.97
N GLY A 614 29.27 -2.62 23.68
CA GLY A 614 30.67 -3.02 23.77
C GLY A 614 31.18 -3.53 22.41
N ALA A 615 32.47 -3.32 22.11
CA ALA A 615 33.07 -3.72 20.84
C ALA A 615 32.92 -5.23 20.51
N SER A 616 32.77 -6.09 21.52
CA SER A 616 32.50 -7.52 21.33
C SER A 616 31.02 -7.87 21.14
N ALA A 617 30.11 -6.92 21.35
CA ALA A 617 28.67 -7.14 21.40
C ALA A 617 27.97 -6.83 20.07
N ALA A 618 28.54 -5.97 19.22
CA ALA A 618 27.98 -5.63 17.91
C ALA A 618 28.91 -6.05 16.76
N PRO A 619 28.36 -6.53 15.63
CA PRO A 619 29.10 -6.71 14.39
C PRO A 619 29.68 -5.40 13.87
N GLU A 620 30.65 -5.50 12.96
CA GLU A 620 31.09 -4.37 12.14
C GLU A 620 29.91 -3.73 11.39
N TYR A 621 29.99 -2.43 11.14
CA TYR A 621 28.96 -1.69 10.43
C TYR A 621 29.54 -0.68 9.45
N VAL A 622 28.70 -0.27 8.49
CA VAL A 622 28.95 0.86 7.60
C VAL A 622 27.83 1.87 7.79
N VAL A 623 28.17 3.16 7.90
CA VAL A 623 27.16 4.23 7.99
C VAL A 623 26.59 4.50 6.60
N ALA A 624 25.27 4.39 6.46
CA ALA A 624 24.54 4.82 5.26
C ALA A 624 24.52 6.35 5.23
N THR A 625 25.45 6.96 4.49
CA THR A 625 25.70 8.42 4.52
C THR A 625 24.52 9.31 4.14
N GLY A 626 23.53 8.79 3.41
CA GLY A 626 22.33 9.56 3.08
C GLY A 626 21.29 9.62 4.20
N ASP A 627 21.42 8.74 5.19
CA ASP A 627 20.47 8.57 6.29
C ASP A 627 21.12 8.81 7.66
N ASP A 628 22.45 8.88 7.72
CA ASP A 628 23.26 8.87 8.94
C ASP A 628 22.94 7.70 9.87
N VAL A 629 22.65 6.53 9.30
CA VAL A 629 22.29 5.31 10.06
C VAL A 629 23.32 4.22 9.86
N ALA A 630 23.77 3.60 10.96
CA ALA A 630 24.63 2.42 10.90
C ALA A 630 23.89 1.17 10.38
N VAL A 631 24.49 0.54 9.37
CA VAL A 631 24.09 -0.74 8.78
C VAL A 631 25.09 -1.81 9.19
N TYR A 632 24.68 -2.65 10.13
CA TYR A 632 25.46 -3.70 10.76
C TYR A 632 25.53 -4.95 9.89
N ASN A 633 26.69 -5.61 9.91
CA ASN A 633 26.96 -6.90 9.27
C ASN A 633 26.29 -8.06 10.04
N TYR A 634 24.97 -7.99 10.18
CA TYR A 634 24.18 -9.03 10.84
C TYR A 634 24.23 -10.34 10.07
N SER A 635 24.39 -11.46 10.78
CA SER A 635 24.54 -12.78 10.16
C SER A 635 23.20 -13.52 10.05
N TYR A 636 23.11 -14.42 9.06
CA TYR A 636 21.95 -15.28 8.85
C TYR A 636 22.39 -16.73 8.78
N GLN A 637 21.95 -17.55 9.74
CA GLN A 637 22.27 -18.97 9.82
C GLN A 637 21.18 -19.81 9.17
N TYR A 638 21.58 -20.86 8.46
CA TYR A 638 20.63 -21.85 7.96
C TYR A 638 19.90 -22.53 9.14
N TRP A 639 18.60 -22.74 9.00
CA TRP A 639 17.80 -23.51 9.95
C TRP A 639 16.70 -24.31 9.25
N ARG A 640 16.22 -25.34 9.96
CA ARG A 640 15.08 -26.17 9.57
C ARG A 640 14.25 -26.50 10.82
N ASP A 641 12.98 -26.76 10.63
CA ASP A 641 12.04 -27.19 11.67
C ASP A 641 11.01 -28.16 11.07
N SER A 642 11.33 -29.45 11.19
CA SER A 642 10.50 -30.55 10.69
C SER A 642 9.11 -30.57 11.35
N SER A 643 8.98 -30.07 12.58
CA SER A 643 7.70 -30.06 13.31
C SER A 643 6.68 -29.07 12.72
N THR A 644 7.14 -28.15 11.88
CA THR A 644 6.30 -27.17 11.18
C THR A 644 6.53 -27.17 9.67
N PHE A 645 7.21 -28.21 9.16
CA PHE A 645 7.51 -28.41 7.74
C PHE A 645 8.30 -27.26 7.10
N VAL A 646 9.13 -26.60 7.89
CA VAL A 646 10.14 -25.66 7.36
C VAL A 646 11.39 -26.45 7.04
N TRP A 647 11.58 -26.75 5.77
CA TRP A 647 12.74 -27.52 5.29
C TRP A 647 13.95 -26.64 4.99
N ASN A 648 13.72 -25.40 4.56
CA ASN A 648 14.77 -24.45 4.22
C ASN A 648 14.46 -23.09 4.83
N GLY A 649 15.43 -22.52 5.55
CA GLY A 649 15.27 -21.20 6.11
C GLY A 649 16.57 -20.57 6.53
N TYR A 650 16.51 -19.26 6.71
CA TYR A 650 17.53 -18.46 7.38
C TYR A 650 16.96 -17.91 8.67
N ARG A 651 17.76 -17.87 9.73
CA ARG A 651 17.43 -17.16 10.96
C ARG A 651 18.49 -16.10 11.22
N SER A 652 18.05 -14.91 11.60
CA SER A 652 18.95 -13.86 12.05
C SER A 652 19.74 -14.38 13.28
N SER A 653 21.07 -14.27 13.26
CA SER A 653 21.94 -14.57 14.40
C SER A 653 22.80 -13.38 14.73
N ARG A 654 22.84 -13.04 16.02
CA ARG A 654 23.91 -12.19 16.57
C ARG A 654 25.26 -12.81 16.29
#